data_AF-A0A938P5M0-F1
#
_entry.id   AF-A0A938P5M0-F1
#
_cell.length_a   1.000
_cell.length_b   1.000
_cell.length_c   1.000
_cell.angle_alpha   90.00
_cell.angle_beta   90.00
_cell.angle_gamma   90.00
#
_symmetry.space_group_name_H-M   'P 1'
#
loop_
_entity.id
_entity.type
_entity.pdbx_description
1 polymer ?
#
loop_
_entity_poly.entity_id
_entity_poly.type
_entity_poly.pdbx_seq_one_letter_code
_entity_poly.pdbx_strand_id
1 'polypeptide(L)'
;MKKNKTRPELFVTHAVAAAVAWVMLSGADAARAENPQIDNVTVTQRDAQTAQVRFDLNWPNALRLGMRHDAVWVFFKARAGDGTEWRHPRLVADRVLSPSGFGQGAGTPLEFVVPDGKDGFTGMFLRRAGDGKGTVTASTITAVISLEPLNTNLLVFAIEMAYVPEGPFELGSSDGVELNRLCAYTGQDISPPMRVGTSGIYHDFAENTPPYRVTGPGAIPTGRQPGRLWAAGITPEDGGEIPASFPNGYAAFYGMKRFITQGQYAAFLNTLTEAQAEQRFYAEGHGPEITRSDGRSNGTYTASVPGARCPWLSWADGAAFAAWAGLRPMTELEYEKAGSEIPETGHGGVYDRAVSIGSAMGRTFAGTHGDGTPGVPEDWPKDLSGVVFRGDVLHAAPMNGRHLAKAGRVSAPYAHADRNVWPFPGWRAARSAAAGDTGLQPDPAHRAVARLAKALRADGVLDEWTKPVAVLSDPDDIFPDRFRLPPPADAGPDAAFWQGPQDLGAKLYLGWDGDTLCVAGEVTDDKHFNAYATQNIASGDALQIGIVIGEGVRWNFGLALTKTGVAFHQWEGAGDALAKTANLAAVRDDAGGVTRYELRLPLEALGLKPGGAFGFNAVVFDDDDGFGQCYRVQMGPDLRFVLAE
;
A
#
# COMPACT_ATOMS: atom_id res chain seq x y z
N MET A 1 38.60 69.53 -23.76
CA MET A 1 39.35 68.35 -23.28
C MET A 1 38.76 67.88 -21.95
N LYS A 2 38.71 66.56 -21.79
CA LYS A 2 38.10 65.75 -20.72
C LYS A 2 38.39 66.22 -19.28
N LYS A 3 37.41 66.10 -18.38
CA LYS A 3 37.35 64.99 -17.41
C LYS A 3 36.09 65.04 -16.52
N ASN A 4 35.34 63.94 -16.60
CA ASN A 4 34.31 63.49 -15.66
C ASN A 4 34.83 63.45 -14.22
N LYS A 5 33.97 63.83 -13.26
CA LYS A 5 33.90 63.18 -11.95
C LYS A 5 32.44 62.85 -11.62
N THR A 6 32.22 61.55 -11.56
CA THR A 6 31.02 60.80 -11.20
C THR A 6 30.56 61.11 -9.76
N ARG A 7 29.24 61.20 -9.57
CA ARG A 7 28.56 61.17 -8.28
C ARG A 7 28.60 59.73 -7.72
N PRO A 8 28.66 59.53 -6.39
CA PRO A 8 28.57 58.20 -5.82
C PRO A 8 27.12 57.69 -5.88
N GLU A 9 26.97 56.47 -6.36
CA GLU A 9 25.71 55.72 -6.39
C GLU A 9 25.24 55.44 -4.96
N LEU A 10 23.97 55.79 -4.69
CA LEU A 10 23.23 55.29 -3.54
C LEU A 10 23.08 53.77 -3.72
N PHE A 11 23.66 53.00 -2.80
CA PHE A 11 23.31 51.60 -2.62
C PHE A 11 21.82 51.51 -2.25
N VAL A 12 20.97 51.21 -3.23
CA VAL A 12 19.59 50.78 -2.97
C VAL A 12 19.65 49.32 -2.57
N THR A 13 19.78 49.08 -1.26
CA THR A 13 19.40 47.79 -0.65
C THR A 13 17.93 47.55 -0.96
N HIS A 14 17.65 46.70 -1.94
CA HIS A 14 16.30 46.21 -2.18
C HIS A 14 15.96 45.24 -1.05
N ALA A 15 15.26 45.76 -0.04
CA ALA A 15 14.54 44.94 0.91
C ALA A 15 13.43 44.21 0.14
N VAL A 16 13.59 42.89 -0.05
CA VAL A 16 12.52 42.04 -0.55
C VAL A 16 11.50 41.92 0.58
N ALA A 17 10.41 42.68 0.46
CA ALA A 17 9.25 42.54 1.32
C ALA A 17 8.59 41.19 0.99
N ALA A 18 8.84 40.17 1.82
CA ALA A 18 8.11 38.92 1.79
C ALA A 18 6.63 39.21 2.14
N ALA A 19 5.77 39.24 1.13
CA ALA A 19 4.33 39.22 1.32
C ALA A 19 3.94 37.81 1.80
N VAL A 20 3.90 37.63 3.12
CA VAL A 20 3.38 36.41 3.76
C VAL A 20 1.87 36.42 3.60
N ALA A 21 1.37 35.72 2.58
CA ALA A 21 -0.04 35.37 2.48
C ALA A 21 -0.32 34.26 3.51
N TRP A 22 -0.86 34.66 4.66
CA TRP A 22 -1.41 33.74 5.64
C TRP A 22 -2.64 33.04 5.04
N VAL A 23 -2.47 31.84 4.50
CA VAL A 23 -3.58 30.88 4.46
C VAL A 23 -3.55 30.16 5.81
N MET A 24 -4.22 30.77 6.79
CA MET A 24 -4.55 30.08 8.03
C MET A 24 -5.62 29.04 7.72
N LEU A 25 -5.20 27.80 7.47
CA LEU A 25 -5.97 26.63 7.84
C LEU A 25 -5.68 26.32 9.30
N SER A 26 -6.07 27.23 10.20
CA SER A 26 -6.15 26.92 11.64
C SER A 26 -7.57 27.20 12.11
N GLY A 27 -8.24 26.13 12.50
CA GLY A 27 -9.63 26.12 12.90
C GLY A 27 -10.01 24.68 13.20
N ALA A 28 -10.00 24.37 14.49
CA ALA A 28 -10.12 23.05 15.08
C ALA A 28 -11.33 22.24 14.55
N ASP A 29 -11.05 20.99 14.18
CA ASP A 29 -11.70 19.87 14.84
C ASP A 29 -10.69 18.74 14.94
N ALA A 30 -10.67 18.08 16.10
CA ALA A 30 -9.90 16.87 16.37
C ALA A 30 -10.50 15.67 15.61
N ALA A 31 -10.63 15.81 14.28
CA ALA A 31 -11.07 14.76 13.38
C ALA A 31 -9.84 14.19 12.65
N ARG A 32 -9.34 13.05 13.17
CA ARG A 32 -8.65 12.00 12.40
C ARG A 32 -7.37 12.45 11.66
N ALA A 33 -6.38 12.93 12.42
CA ALA A 33 -5.03 13.17 11.92
C ALA A 33 -4.36 11.84 11.50
N GLU A 34 -4.71 11.36 10.31
CA GLU A 34 -4.17 10.13 9.72
C GLU A 34 -3.37 10.39 8.42
N ASN A 35 -3.44 11.59 7.84
CA ASN A 35 -2.68 11.98 6.65
C ASN A 35 -1.45 12.82 7.03
N PRO A 36 -0.38 12.81 6.20
CA PRO A 36 0.74 13.74 6.34
C PRO A 36 0.31 15.21 6.33
N GLN A 37 0.79 15.98 7.30
CA GLN A 37 0.54 17.41 7.43
C GLN A 37 1.83 18.19 7.18
N ILE A 38 1.70 19.30 6.45
CA ILE A 38 2.81 20.20 6.12
C ILE A 38 2.55 21.56 6.76
N ASP A 39 3.53 22.05 7.51
CA ASP A 39 3.48 23.33 8.20
C ASP A 39 4.73 24.17 7.93
N ASN A 40 4.71 25.44 8.35
CA ASN A 40 5.88 26.33 8.38
C ASN A 40 6.63 26.45 7.04
N VAL A 41 5.88 26.51 5.94
CA VAL A 41 6.44 26.64 4.59
C VAL A 41 7.11 28.00 4.40
N THR A 42 8.38 27.99 4.01
CA THR A 42 9.14 29.19 3.62
C THR A 42 9.94 28.92 2.35
N VAL A 43 10.13 29.97 1.55
CA VAL A 43 10.95 29.92 0.34
C VAL A 43 11.98 31.04 0.37
N THR A 44 13.22 30.71 0.05
CA THR A 44 14.33 31.68 0.00
C THR A 44 15.13 31.46 -1.27
N GLN A 45 15.53 32.54 -1.93
CA GLN A 45 16.44 32.45 -3.08
C GLN A 45 17.76 31.81 -2.62
N ARG A 46 18.22 30.80 -3.35
CA ARG A 46 19.53 30.17 -3.12
C ARG A 46 20.58 30.77 -4.05
N ASP A 47 20.25 30.89 -5.34
CA ASP A 47 21.11 31.49 -6.37
C ASP A 47 20.25 32.06 -7.53
N ALA A 48 20.87 32.34 -8.69
CA ALA A 48 20.17 32.91 -9.84
C ALA A 48 19.18 31.95 -10.53
N GLN A 49 19.27 30.65 -10.26
CA GLN A 49 18.49 29.59 -10.93
C GLN A 49 17.74 28.67 -9.96
N THR A 50 18.02 28.74 -8.66
CA THR A 50 17.39 27.87 -7.66
C THR A 50 16.88 28.61 -6.41
N ALA A 51 15.86 28.03 -5.79
CA ALA A 51 15.35 28.43 -4.47
C ALA A 51 15.41 27.25 -3.49
N GLN A 52 15.57 27.58 -2.21
CA GLN A 52 15.44 26.66 -1.09
C GLN A 52 14.05 26.77 -0.50
N VAL A 53 13.33 25.64 -0.45
CA VAL A 53 12.05 25.51 0.27
C VAL A 53 12.31 24.85 1.60
N ARG A 54 11.73 25.40 2.67
CA ARG A 54 11.71 24.77 3.99
C ARG A 54 10.28 24.56 4.47
N PHE A 55 10.04 23.45 5.17
CA PHE A 55 8.76 23.12 5.77
C PHE A 55 8.93 22.11 6.91
N ASP A 56 7.88 21.91 7.67
CA ASP A 56 7.79 20.86 8.69
C ASP A 56 6.82 19.77 8.23
N LEU A 57 7.06 18.53 8.66
CA LEU A 57 6.23 17.36 8.38
C LEU A 57 5.80 16.71 9.69
N ASN A 58 4.49 16.58 9.87
CA ASN A 58 3.88 15.69 10.84
C ASN A 58 3.15 14.57 10.12
N TRP A 59 3.65 13.34 10.23
CA TRP A 59 3.11 12.18 9.52
C TRP A 59 2.83 11.04 10.51
N PRO A 60 1.55 10.81 10.85
CA PRO A 60 1.15 9.74 11.76
C PRO A 60 1.34 8.35 11.11
N ASN A 61 1.53 7.32 11.94
CA ASN A 61 1.53 5.90 11.52
C ASN A 61 2.55 5.51 10.43
N ALA A 62 3.66 6.23 10.32
CA ALA A 62 4.73 5.90 9.39
C ALA A 62 5.38 4.55 9.74
N LEU A 63 5.52 3.66 8.76
CA LEU A 63 6.18 2.36 8.91
C LEU A 63 7.45 2.26 8.07
N ARG A 64 8.52 1.70 8.64
CA ARG A 64 9.64 1.10 7.92
C ARG A 64 10.11 -0.16 8.64
N LEU A 65 10.07 -1.29 7.95
CA LEU A 65 10.59 -2.59 8.36
C LEU A 65 11.32 -3.21 7.15
N GLY A 66 12.59 -2.88 6.97
CA GLY A 66 13.34 -3.27 5.79
C GLY A 66 12.72 -2.71 4.51
N MET A 67 12.37 -3.61 3.57
CA MET A 67 11.70 -3.23 2.32
C MET A 67 10.22 -2.90 2.49
N ARG A 68 9.55 -3.41 3.54
CA ARG A 68 8.16 -3.02 3.83
C ARG A 68 8.15 -1.64 4.48
N HIS A 69 7.80 -0.62 3.73
CA HIS A 69 7.78 0.73 4.25
C HIS A 69 6.80 1.63 3.52
N ASP A 70 6.41 2.69 4.22
CA ASP A 70 5.69 3.80 3.65
C ASP A 70 6.64 4.95 3.32
N ALA A 71 6.17 5.85 2.47
CA ALA A 71 6.82 7.12 2.20
C ALA A 71 5.78 8.22 1.96
N VAL A 72 6.18 9.46 2.11
CA VAL A 72 5.39 10.62 1.72
C VAL A 72 5.94 11.16 0.40
N TRP A 73 5.10 11.14 -0.64
CA TRP A 73 5.38 11.83 -1.89
C TRP A 73 5.13 13.34 -1.72
N VAL A 74 6.20 14.12 -1.77
CA VAL A 74 6.17 15.58 -1.60
C VAL A 74 6.44 16.27 -2.93
N PHE A 75 5.59 17.22 -3.29
CA PHE A 75 5.74 18.04 -4.49
C PHE A 75 5.23 19.46 -4.30
N PHE A 76 5.50 20.34 -5.26
CA PHE A 76 5.32 21.79 -5.12
C PHE A 76 4.39 22.36 -6.18
N LYS A 77 3.66 23.42 -5.81
CA LYS A 77 2.99 24.33 -6.75
C LYS A 77 3.36 25.75 -6.43
N ALA A 78 3.70 26.51 -7.46
CA ALA A 78 4.13 27.90 -7.31
C ALA A 78 3.36 28.80 -8.28
N ARG A 79 3.01 30.00 -7.87
CA ARG A 79 2.49 31.05 -8.76
C ARG A 79 3.16 32.37 -8.46
N ALA A 80 3.40 33.19 -9.47
CA ALA A 80 3.85 34.55 -9.23
C ALA A 80 2.76 35.37 -8.49
N GLY A 81 3.20 36.38 -7.75
CA GLY A 81 2.39 37.21 -6.86
C GLY A 81 1.58 38.26 -7.61
N ASP A 82 1.74 38.35 -8.92
CA ASP A 82 0.93 39.11 -9.86
C ASP A 82 -0.39 38.40 -10.25
N GLY A 83 -0.61 37.17 -9.77
CA GLY A 83 -1.84 36.42 -10.01
C GLY A 83 -1.79 35.52 -11.24
N THR A 84 -0.60 35.19 -11.77
CA THR A 84 -0.45 34.17 -12.83
C THR A 84 -0.97 32.78 -12.43
N GLU A 85 -1.19 31.92 -13.41
CA GLU A 85 -1.50 30.50 -13.23
C GLU A 85 -0.47 29.76 -12.37
N TRP A 86 -0.93 28.75 -11.63
CA TRP A 86 -0.07 27.86 -10.87
C TRP A 86 0.78 27.00 -11.81
N ARG A 87 2.05 26.83 -11.42
CA ARG A 87 3.07 26.06 -12.11
C ARG A 87 3.65 25.02 -11.15
N HIS A 88 4.37 24.07 -11.72
CA HIS A 88 5.02 23.00 -10.98
C HIS A 88 6.54 23.15 -11.05
N PRO A 89 7.17 23.75 -10.02
CA PRO A 89 8.62 23.83 -9.95
C PRO A 89 9.24 22.45 -9.98
N ARG A 90 10.35 22.28 -10.71
CA ARG A 90 11.11 21.03 -10.69
C ARG A 90 12.11 21.06 -9.55
N LEU A 91 12.36 19.91 -8.92
CA LEU A 91 13.45 19.74 -7.99
C LEU A 91 14.80 19.85 -8.72
N VAL A 92 15.83 20.37 -8.04
CA VAL A 92 17.20 20.42 -8.55
C VAL A 92 18.06 19.52 -7.67
N ALA A 93 18.30 18.30 -8.12
CA ALA A 93 19.03 17.27 -7.40
C ALA A 93 20.17 16.70 -8.26
N ASP A 94 21.32 16.45 -7.64
CA ASP A 94 22.53 15.90 -8.27
C ASP A 94 22.61 14.37 -8.20
N ARG A 95 21.72 13.74 -7.44
CA ARG A 95 21.64 12.29 -7.21
C ARG A 95 20.25 11.92 -6.67
N VAL A 96 19.91 10.64 -6.78
CA VAL A 96 18.60 10.13 -6.34
C VAL A 96 18.44 10.15 -4.82
N LEU A 97 19.37 9.55 -4.09
CA LEU A 97 19.30 9.43 -2.63
C LEU A 97 20.07 10.57 -1.95
N SER A 98 19.39 11.28 -1.05
CA SER A 98 19.92 12.39 -0.26
C SER A 98 20.73 13.41 -1.09
N PRO A 99 20.09 14.10 -2.06
CA PRO A 99 20.79 15.05 -2.90
C PRO A 99 21.38 16.25 -2.16
N SER A 100 22.40 16.85 -2.76
CA SER A 100 23.15 17.96 -2.19
C SER A 100 22.23 19.17 -1.94
N GLY A 101 22.16 19.61 -0.68
CA GLY A 101 21.31 20.72 -0.26
C GLY A 101 19.90 20.33 0.17
N PHE A 102 19.55 19.03 0.15
CA PHE A 102 18.37 18.48 0.80
C PHE A 102 18.73 18.00 2.21
N GLY A 103 17.74 17.94 3.11
CA GLY A 103 17.95 17.45 4.46
C GLY A 103 16.88 17.92 5.44
N GLN A 104 17.13 17.75 6.73
CA GLN A 104 16.24 18.20 7.81
C GLN A 104 17.04 18.86 8.93
N GLY A 105 16.38 19.68 9.75
CA GLY A 105 17.00 20.30 10.91
C GLY A 105 16.91 19.43 12.17
N ALA A 106 15.73 18.93 12.50
CA ALA A 106 15.49 18.13 13.71
C ALA A 106 14.32 17.16 13.52
N GLY A 107 14.13 16.27 14.50
CA GLY A 107 13.02 15.30 14.55
C GLY A 107 13.40 13.90 14.05
N THR A 108 12.40 13.09 13.71
CA THR A 108 12.58 11.73 13.21
C THR A 108 13.45 11.75 11.95
N PRO A 109 14.58 11.01 11.90
CA PRO A 109 15.47 10.99 10.72
C PRO A 109 14.77 10.48 9.46
N LEU A 110 14.94 11.20 8.34
CA LEU A 110 14.37 10.88 7.03
C LEU A 110 15.44 10.64 5.97
N GLU A 111 15.12 9.75 5.03
CA GLU A 111 15.79 9.65 3.73
C GLU A 111 14.99 10.42 2.67
N PHE A 112 15.73 11.08 1.78
CA PHE A 112 15.19 11.89 0.69
C PHE A 112 15.47 11.18 -0.63
N VAL A 113 14.43 10.80 -1.36
CA VAL A 113 14.58 10.10 -2.64
C VAL A 113 13.96 10.96 -3.74
N VAL A 114 14.79 11.52 -4.61
CA VAL A 114 14.37 12.33 -5.76
C VAL A 114 14.50 11.49 -7.02
N PRO A 115 13.38 11.01 -7.62
CA PRO A 115 13.45 10.28 -8.88
C PRO A 115 14.04 11.17 -9.98
N ASP A 116 15.03 10.66 -10.69
CA ASP A 116 15.66 11.30 -11.85
C ASP A 116 14.98 10.86 -13.16
N GLY A 117 15.61 11.16 -14.30
CA GLY A 117 15.08 10.81 -15.62
C GLY A 117 14.15 11.86 -16.23
N LYS A 118 13.57 11.51 -17.39
CA LYS A 118 12.80 12.44 -18.26
C LYS A 118 11.52 12.97 -17.59
N ASP A 119 10.87 12.15 -16.79
CA ASP A 119 9.66 12.43 -16.00
C ASP A 119 9.96 12.45 -14.48
N GLY A 120 11.25 12.60 -14.13
CA GLY A 120 11.76 12.84 -12.79
C GLY A 120 11.59 14.29 -12.31
N PHE A 121 12.13 14.56 -11.12
CA PHE A 121 12.19 15.88 -10.49
C PHE A 121 10.85 16.61 -10.29
N THR A 122 9.72 15.90 -10.41
CA THR A 122 8.37 16.43 -10.09
C THR A 122 8.06 16.40 -8.60
N GLY A 123 8.85 15.67 -7.83
CA GLY A 123 8.67 15.53 -6.39
C GLY A 123 9.71 14.58 -5.81
N MET A 124 9.59 14.32 -4.53
CA MET A 124 10.49 13.45 -3.77
C MET A 124 9.70 12.56 -2.84
N PHE A 125 10.21 11.36 -2.58
CA PHE A 125 9.76 10.55 -1.45
C PHE A 125 10.55 10.93 -0.20
N LEU A 126 9.84 11.12 0.89
CA LEU A 126 10.38 11.19 2.24
C LEU A 126 9.97 9.92 2.98
N ARG A 127 10.94 9.17 3.50
CA ARG A 127 10.68 7.98 4.33
C ARG A 127 11.55 7.99 5.57
N ARG A 128 11.17 7.22 6.61
CA ARG A 128 12.02 7.03 7.79
C ARG A 128 13.40 6.55 7.36
N ALA A 129 14.48 7.09 7.91
CA ALA A 129 15.84 6.68 7.54
C ALA A 129 16.23 5.29 8.07
N GLY A 130 15.56 4.82 9.12
CA GLY A 130 15.75 3.49 9.70
C GLY A 130 14.44 2.85 10.08
N ASP A 131 14.51 1.57 10.43
CA ASP A 131 13.36 0.79 10.85
C ASP A 131 12.66 1.43 12.06
N GLY A 132 11.33 1.37 12.05
CA GLY A 132 10.48 1.89 13.10
C GLY A 132 9.05 2.09 12.63
N LYS A 133 8.16 2.22 13.61
CA LYS A 133 6.74 2.50 13.42
C LYS A 133 6.33 3.72 14.23
N GLY A 134 5.27 4.40 13.79
CA GLY A 134 4.63 5.49 14.51
C GLY A 134 4.96 6.85 13.94
N THR A 135 4.53 7.91 14.63
CA THR A 135 4.57 9.28 14.11
C THR A 135 5.99 9.73 13.72
N VAL A 136 6.10 10.27 12.52
CA VAL A 136 7.22 11.08 12.05
C VAL A 136 6.91 12.54 12.35
N THR A 137 7.78 13.18 13.13
CA THR A 137 7.78 14.64 13.29
C THR A 137 9.15 15.12 12.87
N ALA A 138 9.23 15.89 11.78
CA ALA A 138 10.49 16.39 11.23
C ALA A 138 10.35 17.87 10.90
N SER A 139 11.31 18.67 11.36
CA SER A 139 11.27 20.12 11.20
C SER A 139 12.41 20.64 10.34
N THR A 140 12.17 21.77 9.67
CA THR A 140 13.15 22.42 8.78
C THR A 140 13.61 21.46 7.67
N ILE A 141 12.68 20.66 7.15
CA ILE A 141 12.90 19.87 5.95
C ILE A 141 13.25 20.83 4.83
N THR A 142 14.34 20.55 4.12
CA THR A 142 14.86 21.38 3.05
C THR A 142 14.79 20.64 1.73
N ALA A 143 14.22 21.32 0.72
CA ALA A 143 14.28 20.91 -0.69
C ALA A 143 14.80 22.06 -1.57
N VAL A 144 15.40 21.70 -2.71
CA VAL A 144 15.90 22.67 -3.69
C VAL A 144 15.04 22.58 -4.95
N ILE A 145 14.45 23.70 -5.35
CA ILE A 145 13.61 23.80 -6.55
C ILE A 145 14.24 24.75 -7.58
N SER A 146 13.85 24.58 -8.84
CA SER A 146 14.09 25.56 -9.89
C SER A 146 13.44 26.90 -9.52
N LEU A 147 14.18 27.98 -9.71
CA LEU A 147 13.70 29.32 -9.40
C LEU A 147 12.66 29.75 -10.43
N GLU A 148 11.44 29.93 -9.96
CA GLU A 148 10.44 30.80 -10.59
C GLU A 148 10.63 32.23 -10.03
N PRO A 149 10.14 33.30 -10.68
CA PRO A 149 10.31 34.67 -10.19
C PRO A 149 9.90 34.80 -8.71
N LEU A 150 10.83 35.25 -7.86
CA LEU A 150 10.81 35.19 -6.38
C LEU A 150 9.65 35.89 -5.66
N ASN A 151 8.81 36.61 -6.38
CA ASN A 151 7.53 37.06 -5.85
C ASN A 151 6.54 35.89 -5.88
N THR A 152 6.86 34.73 -5.31
CA THR A 152 6.10 33.49 -5.56
C THR A 152 5.30 33.06 -4.34
N ASN A 153 4.01 32.76 -4.52
CA ASN A 153 3.24 31.97 -3.57
C ASN A 153 3.58 30.49 -3.80
N LEU A 154 3.95 29.76 -2.76
CA LEU A 154 4.33 28.35 -2.83
C LEU A 154 3.41 27.49 -1.96
N LEU A 155 2.94 26.38 -2.51
CA LEU A 155 2.25 25.31 -1.81
C LEU A 155 3.09 24.04 -1.86
N VAL A 156 3.09 23.33 -0.74
CA VAL A 156 3.73 22.01 -0.58
C VAL A 156 2.63 21.00 -0.38
N PHE A 157 2.64 19.93 -1.17
CA PHE A 157 1.69 18.85 -1.11
C PHE A 157 2.38 17.58 -0.63
N ALA A 158 1.64 16.76 0.10
CA ALA A 158 2.10 15.50 0.65
C ALA A 158 1.04 14.42 0.42
N ILE A 159 1.44 13.30 -0.16
CA ILE A 159 0.59 12.13 -0.39
C ILE A 159 1.27 10.92 0.25
N GLU A 160 0.54 10.21 1.11
CA GLU A 160 1.04 8.97 1.70
C GLU A 160 1.04 7.83 0.68
N MET A 161 2.18 7.18 0.55
CA MET A 161 2.45 6.10 -0.39
C MET A 161 3.01 4.90 0.35
N ALA A 162 2.79 3.71 -0.19
CA ALA A 162 3.33 2.47 0.31
C ALA A 162 4.24 1.84 -0.76
N TYR A 163 5.41 1.37 -0.34
CA TYR A 163 6.39 0.77 -1.24
C TYR A 163 6.08 -0.70 -1.49
N VAL A 164 5.90 -1.05 -2.76
CA VAL A 164 5.75 -2.42 -3.24
C VAL A 164 7.11 -2.88 -3.80
N PRO A 165 7.72 -3.93 -3.21
CA PRO A 165 9.06 -4.37 -3.57
C PRO A 165 9.12 -4.98 -4.98
N GLU A 166 10.30 -4.93 -5.60
CA GLU A 166 10.56 -5.68 -6.82
C GLU A 166 10.51 -7.18 -6.53
N GLY A 167 9.92 -7.96 -7.43
CA GLY A 167 9.93 -9.41 -7.31
C GLY A 167 8.74 -10.11 -7.95
N PRO A 168 8.81 -11.46 -8.01
CA PRO A 168 7.74 -12.29 -8.56
C PRO A 168 6.50 -12.26 -7.66
N PHE A 169 5.32 -12.38 -8.27
CA PHE A 169 4.04 -12.38 -7.56
C PHE A 169 2.99 -13.16 -8.36
N GLU A 170 1.84 -13.41 -7.73
CA GLU A 170 0.73 -14.18 -8.32
C GLU A 170 -0.44 -13.26 -8.71
N LEU A 171 -1.06 -13.58 -9.85
CA LEU A 171 -2.26 -12.94 -10.40
C LEU A 171 -3.39 -13.96 -10.41
N GLY A 172 -4.50 -13.62 -9.76
CA GLY A 172 -5.60 -14.51 -9.46
C GLY A 172 -5.54 -15.04 -8.04
N SER A 173 -6.60 -15.77 -7.69
CA SER A 173 -6.75 -16.47 -6.42
C SER A 173 -6.64 -17.98 -6.62
N SER A 174 -6.26 -18.70 -5.56
CA SER A 174 -6.29 -20.16 -5.55
C SER A 174 -7.68 -20.74 -5.24
N ASP A 175 -8.61 -19.94 -4.69
CA ASP A 175 -9.92 -20.37 -4.16
C ASP A 175 -11.12 -20.08 -5.07
N GLY A 176 -10.93 -19.51 -6.26
CA GLY A 176 -11.81 -19.82 -7.40
C GLY A 176 -12.87 -18.82 -7.80
N VAL A 177 -13.31 -17.93 -6.90
CA VAL A 177 -14.69 -17.41 -6.95
C VAL A 177 -14.84 -15.97 -7.44
N GLU A 178 -13.75 -15.25 -7.70
CA GLU A 178 -13.77 -13.85 -8.09
C GLU A 178 -14.18 -13.62 -9.55
N LEU A 179 -15.01 -12.59 -9.74
CA LEU A 179 -15.50 -12.20 -11.05
C LEU A 179 -14.35 -11.83 -12.00
N ASN A 180 -14.28 -12.52 -13.14
CA ASN A 180 -13.35 -12.26 -14.24
C ASN A 180 -11.85 -12.30 -13.86
N ARG A 181 -11.48 -13.02 -12.79
CA ARG A 181 -10.10 -13.09 -12.28
C ARG A 181 -9.06 -13.50 -13.31
N LEU A 182 -7.82 -13.10 -13.06
CA LEU A 182 -6.67 -13.55 -13.83
C LEU A 182 -6.28 -14.98 -13.41
N CYS A 183 -5.70 -15.73 -14.34
CA CYS A 183 -5.31 -17.13 -14.09
C CYS A 183 -4.24 -17.59 -15.09
N ALA A 184 -3.58 -18.71 -14.78
CA ALA A 184 -2.83 -19.47 -15.77
C ALA A 184 -3.76 -20.44 -16.50
N TYR A 185 -3.86 -20.33 -17.83
CA TYR A 185 -4.73 -21.20 -18.62
C TYR A 185 -4.33 -22.68 -18.48
N THR A 186 -5.31 -23.56 -18.29
CA THR A 186 -5.10 -25.01 -18.06
C THR A 186 -5.56 -25.90 -19.21
N GLY A 187 -6.10 -25.33 -20.29
CA GLY A 187 -6.67 -26.09 -21.41
C GLY A 187 -8.20 -26.07 -21.46
N GLN A 188 -8.86 -25.53 -20.42
CA GLN A 188 -10.29 -25.31 -20.38
C GLN A 188 -10.59 -23.83 -20.23
N ASP A 189 -11.51 -23.32 -21.04
CA ASP A 189 -12.01 -21.97 -20.85
C ASP A 189 -12.77 -21.89 -19.53
N ILE A 190 -12.51 -20.80 -18.83
CA ILE A 190 -13.28 -20.42 -17.67
C ILE A 190 -14.62 -19.87 -18.16
N SER A 191 -15.73 -20.48 -17.74
CA SER A 191 -17.06 -20.07 -18.20
C SER A 191 -17.38 -18.67 -17.67
N PRO A 192 -17.81 -17.72 -18.54
CA PRO A 192 -18.32 -16.46 -18.05
C PRO A 192 -19.57 -16.71 -17.18
N PRO A 193 -19.83 -15.88 -16.17
CA PRO A 193 -20.98 -16.05 -15.28
C PRO A 193 -22.29 -16.25 -16.06
N MET A 194 -22.89 -17.44 -15.94
CA MET A 194 -24.08 -17.84 -16.71
C MET A 194 -25.34 -17.18 -16.15
N ARG A 195 -25.99 -16.30 -16.92
CA ARG A 195 -27.17 -15.53 -16.48
C ARG A 195 -28.36 -16.44 -16.09
N VAL A 196 -28.74 -16.49 -14.81
CA VAL A 196 -29.95 -17.21 -14.34
C VAL A 196 -30.74 -16.35 -13.34
N GLY A 197 -31.87 -15.81 -13.80
CA GLY A 197 -32.92 -15.25 -12.94
C GLY A 197 -32.68 -13.86 -12.36
N THR A 198 -33.78 -13.21 -11.95
CA THR A 198 -33.90 -11.78 -11.61
C THR A 198 -33.25 -11.33 -10.29
N SER A 199 -32.43 -12.16 -9.62
CA SER A 199 -31.82 -11.81 -8.33
C SER A 199 -30.46 -12.47 -8.01
N GLY A 200 -29.75 -13.07 -8.98
CA GLY A 200 -28.48 -13.79 -8.70
C GLY A 200 -27.25 -13.06 -9.24
N ILE A 201 -26.23 -12.85 -8.38
CA ILE A 201 -24.89 -12.42 -8.81
C ILE A 201 -23.93 -13.62 -8.73
N TYR A 202 -23.02 -13.70 -9.69
CA TYR A 202 -22.38 -14.92 -10.17
C TYR A 202 -20.94 -15.07 -9.67
N HIS A 203 -20.52 -16.32 -9.41
CA HIS A 203 -19.14 -16.70 -9.16
C HIS A 203 -18.51 -17.28 -10.42
N ASP A 204 -17.20 -17.10 -10.55
CA ASP A 204 -16.40 -17.89 -11.47
C ASP A 204 -16.37 -19.35 -10.97
N PHE A 205 -16.77 -20.30 -11.81
CA PHE A 205 -16.79 -21.74 -11.48
C PHE A 205 -15.77 -22.48 -12.34
N ALA A 206 -14.50 -22.11 -12.23
CA ALA A 206 -13.41 -22.96 -12.67
C ALA A 206 -12.71 -23.58 -11.47
N GLU A 207 -13.23 -24.72 -11.03
CA GLU A 207 -12.47 -25.67 -10.21
C GLU A 207 -11.15 -25.97 -10.94
N ASN A 208 -10.01 -25.81 -10.27
CA ASN A 208 -8.66 -26.17 -10.75
C ASN A 208 -7.96 -25.24 -11.76
N THR A 209 -8.24 -23.94 -11.80
CA THR A 209 -7.38 -23.00 -12.54
C THR A 209 -6.45 -22.22 -11.59
N PRO A 210 -5.13 -22.44 -11.62
CA PRO A 210 -4.20 -21.80 -10.70
C PRO A 210 -3.95 -20.33 -11.08
N PRO A 211 -3.48 -19.51 -10.12
CA PRO A 211 -3.06 -18.14 -10.43
C PRO A 211 -1.89 -18.13 -11.42
N TYR A 212 -1.76 -17.04 -12.17
CA TYR A 212 -0.63 -16.82 -13.07
C TYR A 212 0.53 -16.17 -12.30
N ARG A 213 1.72 -16.77 -12.37
CA ARG A 213 2.92 -16.23 -11.70
C ARG A 213 3.71 -15.30 -12.63
N VAL A 214 3.83 -14.03 -12.26
CA VAL A 214 4.74 -13.09 -12.92
C VAL A 214 6.14 -13.32 -12.38
N THR A 215 7.11 -13.57 -13.25
CA THR A 215 8.49 -13.95 -12.87
C THR A 215 9.56 -12.94 -13.26
N GLY A 216 9.21 -11.90 -14.03
CA GLY A 216 10.18 -10.90 -14.49
C GLY A 216 9.52 -9.65 -15.07
N PRO A 217 10.31 -8.60 -15.39
CA PRO A 217 9.83 -7.34 -15.96
C PRO A 217 9.55 -7.42 -17.48
N GLY A 218 9.69 -8.60 -18.08
CA GLY A 218 9.51 -8.81 -19.51
C GLY A 218 8.03 -8.86 -19.94
N ALA A 219 7.84 -9.07 -21.24
CA ALA A 219 6.51 -9.28 -21.80
C ALA A 219 5.87 -10.55 -21.21
N ILE A 220 4.55 -10.51 -21.02
CA ILE A 220 3.77 -11.63 -20.46
C ILE A 220 2.95 -12.26 -21.57
N PRO A 221 3.21 -13.53 -21.97
CA PRO A 221 2.42 -14.21 -22.98
C PRO A 221 0.96 -14.42 -22.52
N THR A 222 0.02 -14.12 -23.41
CA THR A 222 -1.42 -14.27 -23.16
C THR A 222 -2.04 -15.29 -24.11
N GLY A 223 -3.22 -15.81 -23.73
CA GLY A 223 -4.03 -16.65 -24.59
C GLY A 223 -4.30 -18.06 -24.08
N ARG A 224 -5.05 -18.81 -24.87
CA ARG A 224 -5.54 -20.17 -24.57
C ARG A 224 -4.50 -21.25 -24.83
N GLN A 225 -3.28 -21.05 -24.34
CA GLN A 225 -2.23 -22.07 -24.31
C GLN A 225 -1.84 -22.37 -22.86
N PRO A 226 -1.67 -23.64 -22.48
CA PRO A 226 -1.35 -24.00 -21.10
C PRO A 226 -0.20 -23.18 -20.51
N GLY A 227 -0.43 -22.59 -19.33
CA GLY A 227 0.54 -21.77 -18.61
C GLY A 227 0.63 -20.30 -19.05
N ARG A 228 -0.17 -19.83 -20.01
CA ARG A 228 -0.25 -18.41 -20.38
C ARG A 228 -1.28 -17.66 -19.55
N LEU A 229 -1.14 -16.34 -19.47
CA LEU A 229 -2.06 -15.47 -18.73
C LEU A 229 -3.42 -15.41 -19.45
N TRP A 230 -4.49 -15.66 -18.69
CA TRP A 230 -5.86 -15.65 -19.18
C TRP A 230 -6.85 -15.15 -18.12
N ALA A 231 -8.12 -14.99 -18.52
CA ALA A 231 -9.21 -14.58 -17.64
C ALA A 231 -10.58 -15.02 -18.19
N ALA A 232 -11.57 -15.15 -17.32
CA ALA A 232 -12.97 -15.27 -17.72
C ALA A 232 -13.52 -13.89 -18.04
N GLY A 233 -13.67 -13.51 -19.32
CA GLY A 233 -14.14 -12.15 -19.65
C GLY A 233 -13.12 -11.04 -19.33
N ILE A 234 -13.28 -9.88 -19.99
CA ILE A 234 -12.26 -8.82 -20.03
C ILE A 234 -10.89 -9.44 -20.40
N THR A 235 -10.87 -10.32 -21.38
CA THR A 235 -9.73 -11.18 -21.66
C THR A 235 -8.59 -10.37 -22.28
N PRO A 236 -7.32 -10.70 -21.98
CA PRO A 236 -6.24 -10.26 -22.84
C PRO A 236 -6.38 -10.88 -24.25
N GLU A 237 -5.52 -10.46 -25.18
CA GLU A 237 -5.53 -10.98 -26.54
C GLU A 237 -5.14 -12.46 -26.60
N ASP A 238 -5.91 -13.27 -27.32
CA ASP A 238 -5.61 -14.70 -27.50
C ASP A 238 -4.42 -14.87 -28.44
N GLY A 239 -3.35 -15.51 -27.96
CA GLY A 239 -2.08 -15.65 -28.68
C GLY A 239 -1.18 -14.41 -28.66
N GLY A 240 -1.56 -13.36 -27.93
CA GLY A 240 -0.80 -12.11 -27.79
C GLY A 240 0.17 -12.08 -26.61
N GLU A 241 0.50 -10.86 -26.19
CA GLU A 241 1.27 -10.58 -24.98
C GLU A 241 0.85 -9.26 -24.32
N ILE A 242 1.14 -9.12 -23.03
CA ILE A 242 1.26 -7.82 -22.38
C ILE A 242 2.69 -7.33 -22.65
N PRO A 243 2.89 -6.18 -23.32
CA PRO A 243 4.22 -5.70 -23.70
C PRO A 243 5.11 -5.41 -22.48
N ALA A 244 6.43 -5.56 -22.63
CA ALA A 244 7.39 -5.23 -21.56
C ALA A 244 7.41 -3.74 -21.17
N SER A 245 6.90 -2.84 -22.03
CA SER A 245 6.74 -1.42 -21.71
C SER A 245 5.58 -1.16 -20.74
N PHE A 246 4.62 -2.09 -20.63
CA PHE A 246 3.51 -1.97 -19.70
C PHE A 246 4.00 -2.26 -18.27
N PRO A 247 3.69 -1.41 -17.27
CA PRO A 247 4.05 -1.68 -15.87
C PRO A 247 3.39 -2.96 -15.36
N ASN A 248 4.14 -4.06 -15.41
CA ASN A 248 3.62 -5.39 -15.12
C ASN A 248 3.64 -5.75 -13.63
N GLY A 249 4.02 -4.81 -12.76
CA GLY A 249 4.13 -4.98 -11.31
C GLY A 249 5.40 -5.68 -10.83
N TYR A 250 6.25 -6.22 -11.70
CA TYR A 250 7.48 -6.88 -11.26
C TYR A 250 8.46 -5.90 -10.63
N ALA A 251 8.78 -4.82 -11.32
CA ALA A 251 9.66 -3.76 -10.82
C ALA A 251 9.05 -3.06 -9.60
N ALA A 252 9.90 -2.54 -8.71
CA ALA A 252 9.44 -1.83 -7.52
C ALA A 252 8.69 -0.54 -7.85
N PHE A 253 7.65 -0.22 -7.08
CA PHE A 253 6.88 1.00 -7.21
C PHE A 253 6.31 1.44 -5.87
N TYR A 254 5.85 2.69 -5.80
CA TYR A 254 5.07 3.21 -4.70
C TYR A 254 3.62 3.36 -5.16
N GLY A 255 2.67 2.77 -4.44
CA GLY A 255 1.23 2.99 -4.63
C GLY A 255 0.70 3.95 -3.58
N MET A 256 -0.29 4.79 -3.90
CA MET A 256 -1.00 5.58 -2.89
C MET A 256 -1.57 4.63 -1.84
N LYS A 257 -1.33 4.93 -0.56
CA LYS A 257 -1.81 4.09 0.54
C LYS A 257 -3.33 4.17 0.69
N ARG A 258 -3.90 5.33 0.37
CA ARG A 258 -5.30 5.68 0.56
C ARG A 258 -5.88 6.31 -0.71
N PHE A 259 -7.21 6.31 -0.82
CA PHE A 259 -7.95 7.05 -1.85
C PHE A 259 -7.59 8.54 -1.85
N ILE A 260 -7.88 9.22 -2.97
CA ILE A 260 -7.91 10.70 -3.01
C ILE A 260 -8.93 11.22 -1.98
N THR A 261 -8.46 12.07 -1.08
CA THR A 261 -9.29 12.69 -0.03
C THR A 261 -9.98 13.96 -0.53
N GLN A 262 -11.06 14.36 0.13
CA GLN A 262 -11.76 15.63 -0.15
C GLN A 262 -10.80 16.82 -0.08
N GLY A 263 -9.92 16.84 0.94
CA GLY A 263 -8.94 17.90 1.13
C GLY A 263 -7.91 17.95 0.00
N GLN A 264 -7.37 16.80 -0.41
CA GLN A 264 -6.45 16.72 -1.54
C GLN A 264 -7.10 17.19 -2.85
N TYR A 265 -8.35 16.78 -3.10
CA TYR A 265 -9.05 17.17 -4.32
C TYR A 265 -9.43 18.66 -4.33
N ALA A 266 -9.88 19.22 -3.20
CA ALA A 266 -10.12 20.65 -3.06
C ALA A 266 -8.83 21.46 -3.32
N ALA A 267 -7.70 21.01 -2.78
CA ALA A 267 -6.42 21.67 -2.99
C ALA A 267 -5.93 21.55 -4.45
N PHE A 268 -6.20 20.43 -5.12
CA PHE A 268 -6.00 20.28 -6.57
C PHE A 268 -6.81 21.33 -7.35
N LEU A 269 -8.13 21.42 -7.12
CA LEU A 269 -9.01 22.38 -7.80
C LEU A 269 -8.57 23.84 -7.60
N ASN A 270 -8.10 24.19 -6.39
CA ASN A 270 -7.58 25.53 -6.08
C ASN A 270 -6.28 25.90 -6.83
N THR A 271 -5.64 24.93 -7.49
CA THR A 271 -4.44 25.16 -8.30
C THR A 271 -4.68 25.08 -9.81
N LEU A 272 -5.94 24.91 -10.22
CA LEU A 272 -6.33 24.88 -11.62
C LEU A 272 -6.73 26.26 -12.13
N THR A 273 -6.74 26.42 -13.45
CA THR A 273 -7.45 27.56 -14.07
C THR A 273 -8.95 27.40 -13.90
N GLU A 274 -9.70 28.48 -14.04
CA GLU A 274 -11.16 28.48 -13.94
C GLU A 274 -11.80 27.40 -14.84
N ALA A 275 -11.41 27.37 -16.12
CA ALA A 275 -11.92 26.43 -17.11
C ALA A 275 -11.54 24.97 -16.78
N GLN A 276 -10.35 24.75 -16.25
CA GLN A 276 -9.92 23.42 -15.80
C GLN A 276 -10.73 22.97 -14.59
N ALA A 277 -10.90 23.84 -13.60
CA ALA A 277 -11.67 23.54 -12.39
C ALA A 277 -13.15 23.26 -12.70
N GLU A 278 -13.76 24.03 -13.62
CA GLU A 278 -15.14 23.80 -14.05
C GLU A 278 -15.35 22.42 -14.67
N GLN A 279 -14.41 21.95 -15.50
CA GLN A 279 -14.49 20.60 -16.09
C GLN A 279 -14.31 19.48 -15.06
N ARG A 280 -13.66 19.75 -13.92
CA ARG A 280 -13.27 18.76 -12.91
C ARG A 280 -14.14 18.81 -11.65
N PHE A 281 -14.92 19.87 -11.47
CA PHE A 281 -15.83 20.02 -10.34
C PHE A 281 -17.27 19.67 -10.71
N TYR A 282 -17.74 18.53 -10.22
CA TYR A 282 -19.14 18.14 -10.36
C TYR A 282 -19.98 18.70 -9.21
N ALA A 283 -20.76 19.74 -9.49
CA ALA A 283 -21.50 20.46 -8.45
C ALA A 283 -22.51 19.59 -7.70
N GLU A 284 -23.22 18.68 -8.36
CA GLU A 284 -24.22 17.82 -7.72
C GLU A 284 -23.58 16.72 -6.86
N GLY A 285 -22.44 16.17 -7.31
CA GLY A 285 -21.76 15.08 -6.59
C GLY A 285 -20.72 15.57 -5.58
N HIS A 286 -19.79 16.44 -5.98
CA HIS A 286 -18.76 17.00 -5.09
C HIS A 286 -19.31 18.11 -4.19
N GLY A 287 -20.29 18.90 -4.65
CA GLY A 287 -20.75 20.11 -3.95
C GLY A 287 -21.24 19.93 -2.50
N PRO A 288 -21.83 18.78 -2.12
CA PRO A 288 -22.13 18.50 -0.71
C PRO A 288 -20.89 18.42 0.19
N GLU A 289 -19.74 18.00 -0.36
CA GLU A 289 -18.51 17.72 0.37
C GLU A 289 -17.39 18.73 0.12
N ILE A 290 -17.45 19.47 -0.99
CA ILE A 290 -16.46 20.48 -1.38
C ILE A 290 -17.22 21.75 -1.75
N THR A 291 -17.16 22.74 -0.87
CA THR A 291 -17.83 24.03 -1.00
C THR A 291 -17.01 25.02 -1.83
N ARG A 292 -17.70 25.90 -2.56
CA ARG A 292 -17.10 27.00 -3.35
C ARG A 292 -17.50 28.33 -2.74
N SER A 293 -16.53 29.20 -2.45
CA SER A 293 -16.75 30.45 -1.71
C SER A 293 -17.70 31.46 -2.36
N ASP A 294 -17.92 31.41 -3.68
CA ASP A 294 -18.73 32.39 -4.43
C ASP A 294 -19.78 31.75 -5.38
N GLY A 295 -19.94 30.42 -5.35
CA GLY A 295 -20.80 29.68 -6.27
C GLY A 295 -20.35 29.73 -7.75
N ARG A 296 -19.17 30.30 -8.05
CA ARG A 296 -18.55 30.40 -9.39
C ARG A 296 -17.18 29.70 -9.39
N SER A 297 -16.57 29.55 -10.57
CA SER A 297 -15.37 28.72 -10.80
C SER A 297 -14.06 29.40 -10.39
N ASN A 298 -14.14 30.66 -10.00
CA ASN A 298 -13.06 31.43 -9.39
C ASN A 298 -13.09 31.44 -7.84
N GLY A 299 -14.03 30.70 -7.23
CA GLY A 299 -14.10 30.55 -5.77
C GLY A 299 -13.03 29.65 -5.20
N THR A 300 -12.72 29.83 -3.91
CA THR A 300 -11.88 28.89 -3.15
C THR A 300 -12.68 27.63 -2.85
N TYR A 301 -12.13 26.48 -3.18
CA TYR A 301 -12.66 25.15 -2.89
C TYR A 301 -12.26 24.72 -1.48
N THR A 302 -13.22 24.37 -0.63
CA THR A 302 -12.98 23.96 0.77
C THR A 302 -13.71 22.66 1.07
N ALA A 303 -12.99 21.65 1.57
CA ALA A 303 -13.57 20.38 1.97
C ALA A 303 -14.32 20.48 3.30
N SER A 304 -15.47 19.82 3.39
CA SER A 304 -16.26 19.66 4.63
C SER A 304 -15.52 18.78 5.63
N VAL A 305 -14.95 17.67 5.17
CA VAL A 305 -14.19 16.71 5.98
C VAL A 305 -12.89 16.36 5.22
N PRO A 306 -11.81 17.15 5.41
CA PRO A 306 -10.59 17.03 4.59
C PRO A 306 -9.99 15.63 4.50
N GLY A 307 -10.07 14.82 5.57
CA GLY A 307 -9.57 13.45 5.62
C GLY A 307 -10.49 12.38 5.04
N ALA A 308 -11.75 12.71 4.71
CA ALA A 308 -12.69 11.76 4.13
C ALA A 308 -12.41 11.51 2.64
N ARG A 309 -12.97 10.42 2.11
CA ARG A 309 -12.90 10.08 0.67
C ARG A 309 -13.55 11.17 -0.18
N CYS A 310 -12.89 11.57 -1.26
CA CYS A 310 -13.53 12.39 -2.28
C CYS A 310 -14.52 11.52 -3.09
N PRO A 311 -15.83 11.80 -3.05
CA PRO A 311 -16.80 11.02 -3.79
C PRO A 311 -16.78 11.39 -5.28
N TRP A 312 -17.46 10.60 -6.13
CA TRP A 312 -17.80 10.96 -7.52
C TRP A 312 -16.64 11.25 -8.50
N LEU A 313 -15.42 10.80 -8.18
CA LEU A 313 -14.29 10.90 -9.12
C LEU A 313 -14.53 10.06 -10.37
N SER A 314 -14.39 10.67 -11.56
CA SER A 314 -14.30 9.97 -12.85
C SER A 314 -12.88 9.49 -13.15
N TRP A 315 -12.70 8.71 -14.22
CA TRP A 315 -11.35 8.42 -14.74
C TRP A 315 -10.58 9.70 -15.06
N ALA A 316 -11.21 10.66 -15.74
CA ALA A 316 -10.57 11.90 -16.15
C ALA A 316 -10.14 12.77 -14.95
N ASP A 317 -10.92 12.74 -13.85
CA ASP A 317 -10.59 13.46 -12.62
C ASP A 317 -9.37 12.86 -11.94
N GLY A 318 -9.36 11.54 -11.74
CA GLY A 318 -8.25 10.84 -11.10
C GLY A 318 -6.96 10.89 -11.93
N ALA A 319 -7.06 10.70 -13.25
CA ALA A 319 -5.92 10.82 -14.15
C ALA A 319 -5.35 12.26 -14.13
N ALA A 320 -6.20 13.28 -14.18
CA ALA A 320 -5.73 14.67 -14.07
C ALA A 320 -5.09 14.96 -12.71
N PHE A 321 -5.64 14.41 -11.62
CA PHE A 321 -5.06 14.53 -10.28
C PHE A 321 -3.67 13.88 -10.22
N ALA A 322 -3.51 12.66 -10.76
CA ALA A 322 -2.20 12.02 -10.79
C ALA A 322 -1.20 12.75 -11.67
N ALA A 323 -1.62 13.21 -12.86
CA ALA A 323 -0.77 14.00 -13.73
C ALA A 323 -0.26 15.27 -13.00
N TRP A 324 -1.19 15.95 -12.30
CA TRP A 324 -0.89 17.12 -11.48
C TRP A 324 0.02 16.81 -10.30
N ALA A 325 -0.14 15.66 -9.65
CA ALA A 325 0.72 15.24 -8.55
C ALA A 325 2.09 14.72 -9.03
N GLY A 326 2.32 14.59 -10.33
CA GLY A 326 3.51 13.93 -10.85
C GLY A 326 3.51 12.42 -10.59
N LEU A 327 2.35 11.80 -10.50
CA LEU A 327 2.15 10.35 -10.37
C LEU A 327 1.59 9.76 -11.68
N ARG A 328 1.24 8.48 -11.69
CA ARG A 328 0.55 7.80 -12.80
C ARG A 328 -0.58 6.89 -12.31
N PRO A 329 -1.55 6.52 -13.16
CA PRO A 329 -2.49 5.47 -12.83
C PRO A 329 -1.78 4.14 -12.54
N MET A 330 -2.36 3.33 -11.66
CA MET A 330 -1.93 1.95 -11.43
C MET A 330 -2.42 1.04 -12.56
N THR A 331 -1.67 -0.01 -12.87
CA THR A 331 -2.16 -1.10 -13.71
C THR A 331 -2.94 -2.13 -12.89
N GLU A 332 -3.74 -2.98 -13.55
CA GLU A 332 -4.40 -4.10 -12.86
C GLU A 332 -3.40 -5.02 -12.14
N LEU A 333 -2.21 -5.17 -12.72
CA LEU A 333 -1.17 -6.06 -12.22
C LEU A 333 -0.50 -5.47 -10.98
N GLU A 334 -0.22 -4.17 -11.00
CA GLU A 334 0.28 -3.44 -9.84
C GLU A 334 -0.73 -3.37 -8.70
N TYR A 335 -2.01 -3.15 -9.02
CA TYR A 335 -3.08 -3.18 -8.01
C TYR A 335 -3.12 -4.52 -7.28
N GLU A 336 -3.08 -5.62 -8.03
CA GLU A 336 -3.17 -6.96 -7.48
C GLU A 336 -1.93 -7.34 -6.65
N LYS A 337 -0.73 -6.94 -7.11
CA LYS A 337 0.49 -7.07 -6.31
C LYS A 337 0.42 -6.26 -5.03
N ALA A 338 0.05 -4.98 -5.12
CA ALA A 338 -0.02 -4.08 -3.98
C ALA A 338 -0.97 -4.64 -2.91
N GLY A 339 -2.16 -5.12 -3.30
CA GLY A 339 -3.12 -5.72 -2.38
C GLY A 339 -2.60 -6.99 -1.70
N SER A 340 -1.67 -7.72 -2.31
CA SER A 340 -1.04 -8.92 -1.73
C SER A 340 0.13 -8.59 -0.79
N GLU A 341 0.97 -7.62 -1.18
CA GLU A 341 2.19 -7.22 -0.44
C GLU A 341 1.92 -6.23 0.72
N ILE A 342 0.91 -5.37 0.54
CA ILE A 342 0.59 -4.29 1.48
C ILE A 342 -0.92 -4.29 1.70
N PRO A 343 -1.43 -4.99 2.72
CA PRO A 343 -2.88 -5.18 2.82
C PRO A 343 -3.65 -3.88 3.08
N GLU A 344 -3.00 -2.84 3.63
CA GLU A 344 -3.54 -1.47 3.74
C GLU A 344 -3.90 -0.86 2.36
N THR A 345 -3.20 -1.28 1.30
CA THR A 345 -3.51 -0.90 -0.08
C THR A 345 -4.59 -1.80 -0.71
N GLY A 346 -5.01 -2.88 -0.03
CA GLY A 346 -6.09 -3.76 -0.49
C GLY A 346 -7.49 -3.19 -0.28
N HIS A 347 -7.66 -2.23 0.65
CA HIS A 347 -8.97 -1.68 1.00
C HIS A 347 -9.02 -0.15 1.03
N GLY A 348 -7.90 0.53 0.76
CA GLY A 348 -7.79 1.99 0.67
C GLY A 348 -8.61 2.64 -0.45
N GLY A 349 -9.30 1.86 -1.28
CA GLY A 349 -10.36 2.32 -2.18
C GLY A 349 -11.39 1.21 -2.30
N VAL A 350 -12.65 1.45 -1.88
CA VAL A 350 -13.72 0.45 -2.07
C VAL A 350 -13.88 0.09 -3.56
N TYR A 351 -13.42 0.97 -4.47
CA TYR A 351 -13.42 0.81 -5.93
C TYR A 351 -12.22 1.57 -6.53
N ASP A 352 -11.27 0.89 -7.18
CA ASP A 352 -10.16 1.53 -7.91
C ASP A 352 -10.28 1.37 -9.41
N ARG A 353 -9.78 2.36 -10.15
CA ARG A 353 -9.72 2.35 -11.62
C ARG A 353 -8.31 2.13 -12.08
N ALA A 354 -8.03 0.92 -12.52
CA ALA A 354 -6.71 0.53 -13.00
C ALA A 354 -6.68 0.50 -14.53
N VAL A 355 -5.49 0.71 -15.10
CA VAL A 355 -5.25 0.53 -16.54
C VAL A 355 -5.35 -0.96 -16.86
N SER A 356 -6.21 -1.29 -17.82
CA SER A 356 -6.57 -2.68 -18.09
C SER A 356 -5.63 -3.39 -19.04
N ILE A 357 -5.29 -4.63 -18.70
CA ILE A 357 -4.57 -5.54 -19.62
C ILE A 357 -5.51 -6.19 -20.65
N GLY A 358 -6.82 -6.22 -20.38
CA GLY A 358 -7.83 -6.81 -21.25
C GLY A 358 -8.18 -5.95 -22.47
N SER A 359 -7.63 -4.74 -22.57
CA SER A 359 -7.89 -3.80 -23.67
C SER A 359 -6.62 -3.51 -24.46
N ALA A 360 -6.74 -3.43 -25.79
CA ALA A 360 -5.65 -2.99 -26.65
C ALA A 360 -5.18 -1.58 -26.29
N MET A 361 -6.11 -0.66 -26.00
CA MET A 361 -5.80 0.71 -25.55
C MET A 361 -5.07 0.70 -24.20
N GLY A 362 -5.52 -0.12 -23.24
CA GLY A 362 -4.85 -0.20 -21.95
C GLY A 362 -3.41 -0.73 -22.07
N ARG A 363 -3.17 -1.71 -22.95
CA ARG A 363 -1.83 -2.27 -23.22
C ARG A 363 -0.85 -1.30 -23.88
N THR A 364 -1.27 -0.14 -24.38
CA THR A 364 -0.33 0.90 -24.87
C THR A 364 0.27 1.75 -23.76
N PHE A 365 -0.25 1.67 -22.53
CA PHE A 365 0.27 2.40 -21.39
C PHE A 365 1.70 1.98 -21.09
N ALA A 366 2.62 2.94 -21.15
CA ALA A 366 4.05 2.71 -20.94
C ALA A 366 4.50 3.11 -19.53
N GLY A 367 3.57 3.53 -18.67
CA GLY A 367 3.87 3.92 -17.31
C GLY A 367 4.60 5.26 -17.18
N THR A 368 4.43 6.18 -18.12
CA THR A 368 4.96 7.54 -17.96
C THR A 368 4.30 8.24 -16.79
N HIS A 369 5.03 9.15 -16.13
CA HIS A 369 4.50 9.93 -15.02
C HIS A 369 3.97 11.29 -15.46
N GLY A 370 3.04 11.83 -14.67
CA GLY A 370 2.61 13.21 -14.76
C GLY A 370 3.76 14.20 -14.72
N ASP A 371 3.60 15.31 -15.43
CA ASP A 371 4.61 16.39 -15.50
C ASP A 371 4.35 17.52 -14.49
N GLY A 372 3.33 17.37 -13.64
CA GLY A 372 2.88 18.38 -12.70
C GLY A 372 1.73 19.25 -13.23
N THR A 373 1.18 18.96 -14.41
CA THR A 373 -0.02 19.63 -14.95
C THR A 373 -1.22 18.67 -14.96
N PRO A 374 -2.47 19.15 -15.02
CA PRO A 374 -3.63 18.27 -15.16
C PRO A 374 -3.74 17.61 -16.55
N GLY A 375 -2.79 17.85 -17.46
CA GLY A 375 -2.72 17.24 -18.79
C GLY A 375 -2.16 15.83 -18.71
N VAL A 376 -2.90 14.84 -19.23
CA VAL A 376 -2.47 13.45 -19.20
C VAL A 376 -1.44 13.16 -20.32
N PRO A 377 -0.36 12.41 -20.04
CA PRO A 377 0.58 11.93 -21.05
C PRO A 377 -0.06 11.13 -22.20
N GLU A 378 0.65 11.03 -23.32
CA GLU A 378 0.10 10.44 -24.56
C GLU A 378 -0.23 8.95 -24.45
N ASP A 379 0.57 8.19 -23.71
CA ASP A 379 0.40 6.74 -23.52
C ASP A 379 -0.71 6.39 -22.51
N TRP A 380 -1.29 7.37 -21.82
CA TRP A 380 -2.35 7.11 -20.85
C TRP A 380 -3.69 6.88 -21.57
N PRO A 381 -4.54 5.96 -21.07
CA PRO A 381 -5.90 5.82 -21.58
C PRO A 381 -6.67 7.15 -21.50
N LYS A 382 -7.17 7.62 -22.64
CA LYS A 382 -7.93 8.87 -22.75
C LYS A 382 -9.44 8.69 -22.56
N ASP A 383 -9.90 7.45 -22.65
CA ASP A 383 -11.28 7.05 -22.44
C ASP A 383 -11.35 5.77 -21.59
N LEU A 384 -12.56 5.32 -21.30
CA LEU A 384 -12.77 4.14 -20.46
C LEU A 384 -12.37 2.83 -21.14
N SER A 385 -12.18 2.78 -22.47
CA SER A 385 -11.88 1.52 -23.15
C SER A 385 -10.58 0.89 -22.68
N GLY A 386 -9.65 1.68 -22.13
CA GLY A 386 -8.37 1.22 -21.56
C GLY A 386 -8.39 0.95 -20.06
N VAL A 387 -9.54 1.00 -19.39
CA VAL A 387 -9.63 0.95 -17.92
C VAL A 387 -10.60 -0.13 -17.42
N VAL A 388 -10.42 -0.54 -16.18
CA VAL A 388 -11.23 -1.54 -15.50
C VAL A 388 -11.48 -1.12 -14.06
N PHE A 389 -12.51 -1.66 -13.43
CA PHE A 389 -12.67 -1.57 -11.99
C PHE A 389 -12.09 -2.77 -11.26
N ARG A 390 -11.45 -2.48 -10.13
CA ARG A 390 -10.95 -3.44 -9.15
C ARG A 390 -11.52 -3.09 -7.77
N GLY A 391 -11.77 -4.08 -6.93
CA GLY A 391 -12.40 -3.92 -5.60
C GLY A 391 -13.84 -4.44 -5.52
N ASP A 392 -14.46 -4.32 -4.34
CA ASP A 392 -15.78 -4.90 -4.04
C ASP A 392 -16.94 -4.07 -4.61
N VAL A 393 -17.38 -4.45 -5.82
CA VAL A 393 -18.44 -3.77 -6.55
C VAL A 393 -19.84 -3.93 -5.93
N LEU A 394 -20.05 -4.87 -4.99
CA LEU A 394 -21.38 -5.43 -4.68
C LEU A 394 -21.87 -5.21 -3.24
N HIS A 395 -21.37 -4.18 -2.57
CA HIS A 395 -21.75 -3.76 -1.21
C HIS A 395 -23.27 -3.58 -0.91
N ALA A 396 -24.16 -3.78 -1.90
CA ALA A 396 -25.61 -3.66 -1.75
C ALA A 396 -26.37 -5.01 -1.58
N ALA A 397 -25.68 -6.17 -1.52
CA ALA A 397 -26.32 -7.46 -1.24
C ALA A 397 -25.84 -8.05 0.10
N PRO A 398 -26.70 -8.69 0.91
CA PRO A 398 -26.33 -9.32 2.18
C PRO A 398 -25.58 -10.65 1.94
N MET A 399 -24.51 -10.61 1.15
CA MET A 399 -23.76 -11.79 0.72
C MET A 399 -22.26 -11.55 0.92
N ASN A 400 -21.79 -11.96 2.10
CA ASN A 400 -20.43 -12.34 2.49
C ASN A 400 -19.29 -11.83 1.59
N GLY A 401 -18.94 -10.55 1.80
CA GLY A 401 -17.74 -9.92 1.26
C GLY A 401 -16.44 -10.46 1.86
N ARG A 402 -16.03 -11.67 1.48
CA ARG A 402 -14.69 -12.21 1.83
C ARG A 402 -13.74 -12.33 0.63
N HIS A 403 -14.22 -12.18 -0.62
CA HIS A 403 -13.44 -12.61 -1.80
C HIS A 403 -13.27 -11.56 -2.92
N LEU A 404 -13.93 -10.39 -2.91
CA LEU A 404 -13.85 -9.43 -4.04
C LEU A 404 -12.69 -8.40 -3.96
N ALA A 405 -11.86 -8.44 -2.92
CA ALA A 405 -10.95 -7.32 -2.61
C ALA A 405 -9.66 -7.26 -3.44
N LYS A 406 -9.26 -8.32 -4.17
CA LYS A 406 -7.95 -8.35 -4.85
C LYS A 406 -8.02 -8.73 -6.33
N ALA A 407 -8.59 -9.89 -6.66
CA ALA A 407 -8.51 -10.48 -8.01
C ALA A 407 -9.68 -10.13 -8.96
N GLY A 408 -10.81 -9.62 -8.41
CA GLY A 408 -12.03 -9.36 -9.17
C GLY A 408 -11.92 -8.18 -10.14
N ARG A 409 -12.56 -8.31 -11.31
CA ARG A 409 -12.48 -7.35 -12.43
C ARG A 409 -13.86 -7.03 -13.01
N VAL A 410 -14.17 -5.74 -13.17
CA VAL A 410 -15.44 -5.28 -13.76
C VAL A 410 -15.21 -4.32 -14.92
N SER A 411 -15.96 -4.50 -16.01
CA SER A 411 -15.69 -3.88 -17.31
C SER A 411 -15.87 -2.35 -17.34
N ALA A 412 -15.21 -1.74 -18.32
CA ALA A 412 -15.16 -0.29 -18.60
C ALA A 412 -16.52 0.46 -18.61
N PRO A 413 -17.64 -0.06 -19.13
CA PRO A 413 -18.93 0.66 -19.06
C PRO A 413 -19.38 0.96 -17.64
N TYR A 414 -18.92 0.17 -16.68
CA TYR A 414 -19.12 0.42 -15.27
C TYR A 414 -18.08 1.39 -14.71
N ALA A 415 -16.86 1.47 -15.26
CA ALA A 415 -15.81 2.41 -14.83
C ALA A 415 -16.21 3.90 -14.83
N HIS A 416 -17.38 4.23 -15.40
CA HIS A 416 -18.07 5.53 -15.42
C HIS A 416 -17.20 6.67 -15.98
N ALA A 417 -17.44 7.03 -17.26
CA ALA A 417 -16.84 8.21 -17.90
C ALA A 417 -17.38 9.48 -17.26
N ASP A 418 -18.70 9.49 -17.06
CA ASP A 418 -19.44 10.57 -16.45
C ASP A 418 -19.92 10.12 -15.09
N ARG A 419 -19.77 10.99 -14.10
CA ARG A 419 -19.85 10.82 -12.64
C ARG A 419 -21.23 10.38 -12.12
N ASN A 420 -21.98 9.57 -12.84
CA ASN A 420 -23.44 9.67 -12.88
C ASN A 420 -24.20 8.51 -12.24
N VAL A 421 -23.57 7.64 -11.44
CA VAL A 421 -24.35 6.55 -10.82
C VAL A 421 -23.96 6.16 -9.38
N TRP A 422 -22.74 6.42 -8.89
CA TRP A 422 -22.37 5.98 -7.52
C TRP A 422 -21.44 6.95 -6.78
N PRO A 423 -21.73 7.30 -5.51
CA PRO A 423 -20.92 8.20 -4.67
C PRO A 423 -19.66 7.53 -4.09
N PHE A 424 -19.46 6.24 -4.33
CA PHE A 424 -18.40 5.46 -3.70
C PHE A 424 -17.03 5.34 -4.40
N PRO A 425 -16.76 5.89 -5.61
CA PRO A 425 -15.53 5.55 -6.31
C PRO A 425 -14.29 6.07 -5.57
N GLY A 426 -13.38 5.16 -5.24
CA GLY A 426 -12.02 5.49 -4.85
C GLY A 426 -11.16 5.78 -6.08
N TRP A 427 -9.95 6.28 -5.84
CA TRP A 427 -8.93 6.44 -6.86
C TRP A 427 -7.55 6.47 -6.21
N ARG A 428 -6.61 5.74 -6.79
CA ARG A 428 -5.22 5.66 -6.34
C ARG A 428 -4.27 5.68 -7.54
N ALA A 429 -3.16 6.36 -7.35
CA ALA A 429 -2.05 6.41 -8.29
C ALA A 429 -0.85 5.60 -7.78
N ALA A 430 0.09 5.36 -8.68
CA ALA A 430 1.42 4.89 -8.35
C ALA A 430 2.49 5.82 -8.92
N ARG A 431 3.72 5.58 -8.51
CA ARG A 431 4.93 6.09 -9.15
C ARG A 431 6.01 5.01 -9.06
N SER A 432 6.75 4.80 -10.13
CA SER A 432 7.84 3.84 -10.15
C SER A 432 8.90 4.20 -9.10
N ALA A 433 9.49 3.20 -8.45
CA ALA A 433 10.60 3.43 -7.53
C ALA A 433 11.81 3.96 -8.31
N ALA A 434 12.63 4.81 -7.69
CA ALA A 434 13.77 5.42 -8.37
C ALA A 434 14.88 4.38 -8.60
N ALA A 435 15.32 4.22 -9.86
CA ALA A 435 16.28 3.18 -10.27
C ALA A 435 17.70 3.32 -9.66
N GLY A 436 17.97 4.40 -8.91
CA GLY A 436 19.22 4.64 -8.18
C GLY A 436 19.04 4.77 -6.66
N ASP A 437 17.90 4.34 -6.11
CA ASP A 437 17.66 4.34 -4.67
C ASP A 437 18.46 3.23 -3.97
N THR A 438 19.66 3.57 -3.52
CA THR A 438 20.56 2.67 -2.78
C THR A 438 20.20 2.55 -1.29
N GLY A 439 19.22 3.32 -0.81
CA GLY A 439 18.77 3.26 0.59
C GLY A 439 17.86 2.06 0.86
N LEU A 440 17.34 1.44 -0.20
CA LEU A 440 16.68 0.15 -0.17
C LEU A 440 17.66 -0.92 -0.65
N GLN A 441 18.42 -1.45 0.29
CA GLN A 441 19.10 -2.71 0.04
C GLN A 441 18.06 -3.83 0.18
N PRO A 442 17.96 -4.78 -0.76
CA PRO A 442 17.15 -5.98 -0.55
C PRO A 442 17.63 -6.62 0.75
N ASP A 443 16.74 -6.76 1.74
CA ASP A 443 17.06 -7.03 3.15
C ASP A 443 18.41 -7.76 3.30
N PRO A 444 19.53 -7.03 3.50
CA PRO A 444 20.85 -7.63 3.37
C PRO A 444 21.27 -8.32 4.66
N ALA A 445 20.44 -8.29 5.71
CA ALA A 445 20.73 -8.91 6.98
C ALA A 445 19.60 -9.87 7.32
N HIS A 446 19.77 -11.12 6.91
CA HIS A 446 19.11 -12.22 7.59
C HIS A 446 19.15 -11.96 9.10
N ARG A 447 17.98 -11.79 9.72
CA ARG A 447 17.91 -11.59 11.16
C ARG A 447 18.49 -12.82 11.83
N ALA A 448 19.55 -12.63 12.60
CA ALA A 448 20.20 -13.72 13.31
C ALA A 448 19.20 -14.33 14.30
N VAL A 449 18.89 -15.61 14.11
CA VAL A 449 18.12 -16.41 15.05
C VAL A 449 19.10 -16.96 16.06
N ALA A 450 18.98 -16.47 17.29
CA ALA A 450 19.88 -16.84 18.37
C ALA A 450 19.69 -18.31 18.75
N ARG A 451 20.80 -18.95 19.13
CA ARG A 451 20.74 -20.26 19.77
C ARG A 451 20.13 -20.11 21.16
N LEU A 452 19.17 -20.96 21.49
CA LEU A 452 18.57 -21.01 22.82
C LEU A 452 19.61 -21.49 23.84
N ALA A 453 19.60 -20.89 25.02
CA ALA A 453 20.51 -21.26 26.11
C ALA A 453 20.20 -22.66 26.69
N LYS A 454 18.98 -23.14 26.47
CA LYS A 454 18.47 -24.45 26.84
C LYS A 454 17.71 -25.04 25.67
N ALA A 455 17.65 -26.37 25.57
CA ALA A 455 16.77 -27.03 24.61
C ALA A 455 15.32 -26.67 24.92
N LEU A 456 14.54 -26.35 23.88
CA LEU A 456 13.12 -26.05 24.04
C LEU A 456 12.41 -27.29 24.61
N ARG A 457 11.55 -27.09 25.61
CA ARG A 457 10.57 -28.09 26.02
C ARG A 457 9.23 -27.58 25.51
N ALA A 458 8.58 -28.35 24.64
CA ALA A 458 7.23 -28.00 24.21
C ALA A 458 6.26 -28.36 25.36
N ASP A 459 6.12 -27.45 26.31
CA ASP A 459 5.28 -27.62 27.51
C ASP A 459 4.38 -26.42 27.82
N GLY A 460 4.46 -25.37 26.99
CA GLY A 460 3.69 -24.14 27.14
C GLY A 460 4.31 -23.17 28.14
N VAL A 461 5.48 -23.44 28.71
CA VAL A 461 6.18 -22.54 29.63
C VAL A 461 7.33 -21.87 28.88
N LEU A 462 7.20 -20.56 28.64
CA LEU A 462 8.15 -19.82 27.80
C LEU A 462 9.46 -19.43 28.51
N ASP A 463 10.01 -20.29 29.38
CA ASP A 463 11.19 -19.97 30.22
C ASP A 463 12.53 -20.02 29.46
N GLU A 464 12.53 -20.60 28.26
CA GLU A 464 13.67 -20.68 27.35
C GLU A 464 13.85 -19.39 26.52
N TRP A 465 12.84 -18.53 26.49
CA TRP A 465 12.78 -17.36 25.63
C TRP A 465 13.17 -16.07 26.36
N THR A 466 13.97 -15.23 25.73
CA THR A 466 14.43 -13.95 26.32
C THR A 466 13.68 -12.75 25.78
N LYS A 467 13.35 -12.75 24.48
CA LYS A 467 12.58 -11.68 23.83
C LYS A 467 11.86 -12.21 22.58
N PRO A 468 10.70 -11.65 22.24
CA PRO A 468 10.04 -11.97 20.99
C PRO A 468 10.77 -11.38 19.78
N VAL A 469 10.60 -12.03 18.63
CA VAL A 469 11.01 -11.51 17.31
C VAL A 469 9.94 -10.61 16.69
N ALA A 470 8.68 -10.72 17.13
CA ALA A 470 7.59 -9.83 16.76
C ALA A 470 6.57 -9.70 17.91
N VAL A 471 6.00 -8.51 18.06
CA VAL A 471 4.85 -8.24 18.94
C VAL A 471 3.75 -7.66 18.06
N LEU A 472 2.63 -8.38 17.98
CA LEU A 472 1.45 -8.06 17.18
C LEU A 472 0.35 -7.60 18.14
N SER A 473 0.17 -6.30 18.24
CA SER A 473 -0.72 -5.71 19.26
C SER A 473 -1.24 -4.34 18.83
N ASP A 474 -1.19 -4.03 17.54
CA ASP A 474 -1.57 -2.75 17.00
C ASP A 474 -2.60 -2.96 15.88
N PRO A 475 -3.54 -2.02 15.67
CA PRO A 475 -4.48 -2.11 14.55
C PRO A 475 -3.82 -2.48 13.22
N ASP A 476 -2.60 -2.01 12.93
CA ASP A 476 -1.96 -2.33 11.63
C ASP A 476 -1.55 -3.79 11.46
N ASP A 477 -1.54 -4.56 12.55
CA ASP A 477 -1.25 -5.99 12.54
C ASP A 477 -2.50 -6.83 12.20
N ILE A 478 -3.69 -6.22 12.22
CA ILE A 478 -5.00 -6.87 12.01
C ILE A 478 -5.37 -6.93 10.53
N PHE A 479 -5.84 -8.11 10.12
CA PHE A 479 -6.30 -8.39 8.77
C PHE A 479 -7.64 -9.17 8.73
N PRO A 480 -8.52 -8.90 7.76
CA PRO A 480 -8.47 -7.74 6.85
C PRO A 480 -8.66 -6.41 7.62
N ASP A 481 -8.13 -5.33 7.06
CA ASP A 481 -8.05 -4.03 7.74
C ASP A 481 -9.41 -3.40 8.11
N ARG A 482 -10.50 -3.83 7.46
CA ARG A 482 -11.86 -3.41 7.81
C ARG A 482 -12.23 -3.68 9.27
N PHE A 483 -11.55 -4.62 9.92
CA PHE A 483 -11.77 -4.97 11.33
C PHE A 483 -10.94 -4.11 12.30
N ARG A 484 -10.16 -3.14 11.81
CA ARG A 484 -9.30 -2.24 12.63
C ARG A 484 -10.05 -1.11 13.32
N LEU A 485 -11.23 -0.75 12.83
CA LEU A 485 -11.97 0.42 13.29
C LEU A 485 -13.34 0.03 13.82
N PRO A 486 -13.81 0.66 14.92
CA PRO A 486 -15.14 0.42 15.43
C PRO A 486 -16.18 0.81 14.38
N PRO A 487 -17.33 0.12 14.35
CA PRO A 487 -18.36 0.40 13.37
C PRO A 487 -18.97 1.79 13.57
N PRO A 488 -19.70 2.31 12.55
CA PRO A 488 -20.63 3.42 12.80
C PRO A 488 -21.60 3.05 13.94
N ALA A 489 -22.07 4.07 14.67
CA ALA A 489 -22.79 3.92 15.94
C ALA A 489 -24.11 3.12 15.86
N ASP A 490 -24.54 2.76 14.66
CA ASP A 490 -25.72 1.96 14.34
C ASP A 490 -25.44 0.47 14.12
N ALA A 491 -24.18 0.03 14.06
CA ALA A 491 -23.90 -1.39 14.10
C ALA A 491 -24.21 -1.94 15.50
N GLY A 492 -24.94 -3.05 15.54
CA GLY A 492 -25.31 -3.71 16.79
C GLY A 492 -24.10 -4.11 17.64
N PRO A 493 -24.33 -4.46 18.91
CA PRO A 493 -23.28 -4.81 19.88
C PRO A 493 -22.46 -6.06 19.53
N ASP A 494 -22.90 -6.88 18.56
CA ASP A 494 -22.28 -8.14 18.13
C ASP A 494 -21.38 -8.00 16.89
N ALA A 495 -20.87 -6.80 16.62
CA ALA A 495 -20.10 -6.57 15.40
C ALA A 495 -18.65 -7.04 15.58
N ALA A 496 -18.21 -7.98 14.73
CA ALA A 496 -16.93 -8.70 14.79
C ALA A 496 -15.67 -7.85 14.49
N PHE A 497 -15.46 -6.77 15.24
CA PHE A 497 -14.31 -5.88 15.12
C PHE A 497 -13.32 -6.12 16.24
N TRP A 498 -12.04 -5.95 15.92
CA TRP A 498 -10.98 -6.04 16.89
C TRP A 498 -11.09 -4.92 17.93
N GLN A 499 -11.25 -5.29 19.20
CA GLN A 499 -11.45 -4.38 20.33
C GLN A 499 -10.14 -3.97 21.01
N GLY A 500 -9.00 -4.38 20.44
CA GLY A 500 -7.67 -4.11 20.95
C GLY A 500 -6.92 -5.39 21.32
N PRO A 501 -5.71 -5.27 21.87
CA PRO A 501 -4.80 -6.42 22.04
C PRO A 501 -5.27 -7.50 23.02
N GLN A 502 -6.34 -7.25 23.76
CA GLN A 502 -6.95 -8.23 24.67
C GLN A 502 -7.95 -9.13 23.97
N ASP A 503 -8.49 -8.67 22.85
CA ASP A 503 -9.37 -9.43 21.97
C ASP A 503 -8.51 -10.34 21.08
N LEU A 504 -7.50 -9.79 20.39
CA LEU A 504 -6.49 -10.60 19.72
C LEU A 504 -5.12 -9.92 19.72
N GLY A 505 -4.10 -10.60 20.23
CA GLY A 505 -2.71 -10.13 20.21
C GLY A 505 -1.72 -11.28 20.28
N ALA A 506 -0.49 -11.08 19.84
CA ALA A 506 0.51 -12.13 19.87
C ALA A 506 1.94 -11.63 20.11
N LYS A 507 2.72 -12.40 20.85
CA LYS A 507 4.18 -12.32 20.84
C LYS A 507 4.73 -13.58 20.18
N LEU A 508 5.55 -13.39 19.16
CA LEU A 508 6.16 -14.49 18.41
C LEU A 508 7.64 -14.60 18.74
N TYR A 509 8.11 -15.83 18.89
CA TYR A 509 9.48 -16.14 19.26
C TYR A 509 10.08 -17.13 18.26
N LEU A 510 11.36 -16.93 17.94
CA LEU A 510 12.10 -17.76 17.00
C LEU A 510 13.52 -17.99 17.54
N GLY A 511 13.94 -19.25 17.56
CA GLY A 511 15.22 -19.70 18.13
C GLY A 511 15.65 -21.01 17.49
N TRP A 512 16.80 -21.53 17.89
CA TRP A 512 17.22 -22.89 17.56
C TRP A 512 18.02 -23.50 18.70
N ASP A 513 17.99 -24.81 18.89
CA ASP A 513 18.67 -25.49 20.01
C ASP A 513 19.83 -26.40 19.58
N GLY A 514 20.06 -26.53 18.28
CA GLY A 514 21.12 -27.35 17.70
C GLY A 514 20.65 -28.09 16.45
N ASP A 515 19.66 -28.95 16.66
CA ASP A 515 19.08 -29.83 15.64
C ASP A 515 17.65 -29.43 15.25
N THR A 516 17.02 -28.50 15.98
CA THR A 516 15.67 -28.01 15.67
C THR A 516 15.60 -26.48 15.54
N LEU A 517 14.77 -26.03 14.60
CA LEU A 517 14.21 -24.69 14.60
C LEU A 517 13.08 -24.65 15.63
N CYS A 518 13.17 -23.74 16.58
CA CYS A 518 12.24 -23.57 17.68
C CYS A 518 11.34 -22.36 17.41
N VAL A 519 10.03 -22.52 17.53
CA VAL A 519 9.04 -21.45 17.36
C VAL A 519 8.12 -21.42 18.58
N ALA A 520 7.79 -20.24 19.08
CA ALA A 520 6.71 -20.10 20.06
C ALA A 520 5.81 -18.90 19.77
N GLY A 521 4.57 -18.99 20.22
CA GLY A 521 3.58 -17.92 20.20
C GLY A 521 2.91 -17.78 21.56
N GLU A 522 2.97 -16.60 22.16
CA GLU A 522 2.13 -16.21 23.31
C GLU A 522 0.97 -15.37 22.76
N VAL A 523 -0.18 -16.00 22.59
CA VAL A 523 -1.38 -15.39 21.99
C VAL A 523 -2.32 -14.96 23.09
N THR A 524 -2.65 -13.67 23.13
CA THR A 524 -3.76 -13.14 23.93
C THR A 524 -5.01 -13.20 23.08
N ASP A 525 -6.05 -13.80 23.63
CA ASP A 525 -7.34 -13.99 22.95
C ASP A 525 -8.45 -14.11 24.00
N ASP A 526 -9.53 -13.34 23.85
CA ASP A 526 -10.63 -13.32 24.82
C ASP A 526 -11.52 -14.57 24.77
N LYS A 527 -11.65 -15.24 23.62
CA LYS A 527 -12.41 -16.49 23.49
C LYS A 527 -11.76 -17.49 22.53
N HIS A 528 -11.16 -18.51 23.13
CA HIS A 528 -10.60 -19.62 22.37
C HIS A 528 -11.62 -20.69 21.99
N PHE A 529 -11.87 -20.82 20.70
CA PHE A 529 -12.59 -21.88 20.03
C PHE A 529 -11.84 -22.41 18.78
N ASN A 530 -11.56 -23.73 18.79
CA ASN A 530 -11.23 -24.43 17.56
C ASN A 530 -11.83 -25.84 17.52
N ALA A 531 -12.65 -26.11 16.50
CA ALA A 531 -13.32 -27.39 16.25
C ALA A 531 -12.69 -28.19 15.09
N TYR A 532 -11.63 -27.68 14.48
CA TYR A 532 -11.03 -28.21 13.26
C TYR A 532 -9.66 -28.81 13.54
N ALA A 533 -9.37 -30.00 13.00
CA ALA A 533 -8.11 -30.70 13.23
C ALA A 533 -7.35 -31.06 11.94
N THR A 534 -7.85 -30.65 10.78
CA THR A 534 -7.31 -31.03 9.46
C THR A 534 -7.12 -29.77 8.59
N GLN A 535 -7.38 -29.84 7.28
CA GLN A 535 -7.15 -28.75 6.33
C GLN A 535 -7.85 -27.43 6.70
N ASN A 536 -8.91 -27.48 7.51
CA ASN A 536 -9.67 -26.31 7.98
C ASN A 536 -9.21 -25.82 9.36
N ILE A 537 -8.05 -26.26 9.88
CA ILE A 537 -7.57 -25.90 11.22
C ILE A 537 -7.51 -24.37 11.44
N ALA A 538 -7.20 -23.60 10.40
CA ALA A 538 -7.17 -22.15 10.43
C ALA A 538 -8.56 -21.50 10.56
N SER A 539 -9.64 -22.24 10.33
CA SER A 539 -11.00 -21.70 10.46
C SER A 539 -11.41 -21.44 11.91
N GLY A 540 -10.66 -21.90 12.92
CA GLY A 540 -10.82 -21.49 14.33
C GLY A 540 -9.52 -20.87 14.86
N ASP A 541 -9.40 -20.72 16.18
CA ASP A 541 -8.16 -20.18 16.79
C ASP A 541 -6.97 -21.07 16.52
N ALA A 542 -6.00 -20.54 15.76
CA ALA A 542 -4.88 -21.31 15.30
C ALA A 542 -3.66 -20.43 15.04
N LEU A 543 -2.48 -21.01 15.26
CA LEU A 543 -1.21 -20.48 14.79
C LEU A 543 -0.83 -21.18 13.48
N GLN A 544 -0.71 -20.42 12.40
CA GLN A 544 -0.18 -20.88 11.11
C GLN A 544 1.20 -20.31 10.87
N ILE A 545 2.11 -21.14 10.34
CA ILE A 545 3.51 -20.79 10.08
C ILE A 545 3.86 -21.14 8.63
N GLY A 546 4.54 -20.20 7.97
CA GLY A 546 5.15 -20.37 6.66
C GLY A 546 6.67 -20.29 6.74
N ILE A 547 7.38 -21.24 6.11
CA ILE A 547 8.85 -21.23 6.02
C ILE A 547 9.27 -21.43 4.57
N VAL A 548 10.20 -20.60 4.09
CA VAL A 548 10.79 -20.73 2.75
C VAL A 548 12.30 -20.95 2.87
N ILE A 549 12.82 -22.00 2.25
CA ILE A 549 14.25 -22.34 2.27
C ILE A 549 14.78 -22.40 0.83
N GLY A 550 15.83 -21.64 0.55
CA GLY A 550 16.39 -21.48 -0.80
C GLY A 550 15.35 -20.91 -1.79
N GLU A 551 15.39 -21.37 -3.04
CA GLU A 551 14.48 -20.90 -4.10
C GLU A 551 13.20 -21.74 -4.26
N GLY A 552 13.03 -22.83 -3.51
CA GLY A 552 12.01 -23.83 -3.87
C GLY A 552 11.38 -24.67 -2.76
N VAL A 553 11.92 -24.71 -1.54
CA VAL A 553 11.28 -25.49 -0.46
C VAL A 553 10.36 -24.57 0.34
N ARG A 554 9.06 -24.84 0.29
CA ARG A 554 8.03 -24.14 1.06
C ARG A 554 7.39 -25.10 2.05
N TRP A 555 7.28 -24.65 3.29
CA TRP A 555 6.53 -25.31 4.35
C TRP A 555 5.39 -24.41 4.78
N ASN A 556 4.20 -24.98 4.89
CA ASN A 556 3.00 -24.29 5.38
C ASN A 556 2.25 -25.25 6.30
N PHE A 557 2.15 -24.91 7.58
CA PHE A 557 1.52 -25.76 8.58
C PHE A 557 0.86 -24.96 9.69
N GLY A 558 -0.10 -25.58 10.36
CA GLY A 558 -0.93 -24.96 11.39
C GLY A 558 -1.01 -25.81 12.65
N LEU A 559 -1.15 -25.14 13.78
CA LEU A 559 -1.28 -25.71 15.12
C LEU A 559 -2.48 -25.07 15.82
N ALA A 560 -3.34 -25.88 16.43
CA ALA A 560 -4.48 -25.40 17.20
C ALA A 560 -4.69 -26.23 18.46
N LEU A 561 -5.12 -25.57 19.53
CA LEU A 561 -5.66 -26.27 20.70
C LEU A 561 -7.14 -26.53 20.47
N THR A 562 -7.51 -27.79 20.28
CA THR A 562 -8.91 -28.22 20.08
C THR A 562 -9.46 -28.88 21.34
N LYS A 563 -10.77 -29.15 21.37
CA LYS A 563 -11.42 -29.92 22.46
C LYS A 563 -10.83 -31.31 22.67
N THR A 564 -10.16 -31.88 21.66
CA THR A 564 -9.55 -33.22 21.71
C THR A 564 -8.04 -33.18 21.97
N GLY A 565 -7.48 -31.99 22.19
CA GLY A 565 -6.05 -31.76 22.36
C GLY A 565 -5.44 -30.99 21.19
N VAL A 566 -4.11 -31.01 21.11
CA VAL A 566 -3.36 -30.26 20.10
C VAL A 566 -3.53 -30.91 18.72
N ALA A 567 -4.00 -30.14 17.75
CA ALA A 567 -4.06 -30.54 16.35
C ALA A 567 -2.92 -29.89 15.56
N PHE A 568 -2.38 -30.64 14.60
CA PHE A 568 -1.33 -30.19 13.68
C PHE A 568 -1.69 -30.59 12.25
N HIS A 569 -1.58 -29.65 11.32
CA HIS A 569 -1.83 -29.91 9.91
C HIS A 569 -0.75 -29.28 9.02
N GLN A 570 -0.26 -30.04 8.02
CA GLN A 570 0.72 -29.58 7.04
C GLN A 570 0.04 -29.49 5.66
N TRP A 571 -0.11 -28.27 5.14
CA TRP A 571 -0.63 -28.00 3.79
C TRP A 571 0.45 -28.12 2.73
N GLU A 572 1.65 -27.59 3.00
CA GLU A 572 2.80 -27.62 2.10
C GLU A 572 4.05 -28.10 2.83
N GLY A 573 4.90 -28.84 2.12
CA GLY A 573 6.14 -29.39 2.67
C GLY A 573 6.60 -30.65 1.94
N ALA A 574 7.87 -31.00 2.10
CA ALA A 574 8.43 -32.22 1.51
C ALA A 574 8.07 -33.45 2.34
N GLY A 575 7.22 -34.33 1.80
CA GLY A 575 6.82 -35.57 2.48
C GLY A 575 6.07 -35.32 3.79
N ASP A 576 6.04 -36.32 4.68
CA ASP A 576 5.33 -36.29 5.96
C ASP A 576 6.25 -36.33 7.19
N ALA A 577 7.56 -36.17 6.98
CA ALA A 577 8.56 -36.27 8.03
C ALA A 577 8.33 -35.24 9.14
N LEU A 578 8.05 -33.99 8.78
CA LEU A 578 7.79 -32.93 9.77
C LEU A 578 6.56 -33.26 10.62
N ALA A 579 5.45 -33.65 9.98
CA ALA A 579 4.22 -34.05 10.68
C ALA A 579 4.41 -35.24 11.64
N LYS A 580 5.36 -36.15 11.36
CA LYS A 580 5.67 -37.31 12.22
C LYS A 580 6.67 -37.03 13.33
N THR A 581 7.51 -36.01 13.18
CA THR A 581 8.69 -35.78 14.05
C THR A 581 8.64 -34.48 14.84
N ALA A 582 7.75 -33.55 14.49
CA ALA A 582 7.60 -32.31 15.23
C ALA A 582 7.15 -32.58 16.68
N ASN A 583 7.84 -31.93 17.62
CA ASN A 583 7.41 -31.92 19.02
C ASN A 583 6.69 -30.59 19.28
N LEU A 584 5.45 -30.68 19.76
CA LEU A 584 4.47 -29.59 19.71
C LEU A 584 3.71 -29.49 21.02
N ALA A 585 3.43 -28.27 21.46
CA ALA A 585 2.51 -28.00 22.57
C ALA A 585 1.61 -26.80 22.25
N ALA A 586 0.39 -26.87 22.74
CA ALA A 586 -0.52 -25.74 22.83
C ALA A 586 -1.21 -25.81 24.20
N VAL A 587 -1.01 -24.79 25.03
CA VAL A 587 -1.53 -24.74 26.40
C VAL A 587 -2.23 -23.42 26.61
N ARG A 588 -3.47 -23.45 27.11
CA ARG A 588 -4.23 -22.24 27.42
C ARG A 588 -4.29 -21.98 28.92
N ASP A 589 -4.10 -20.72 29.29
CA ASP A 589 -4.45 -20.15 30.58
C ASP A 589 -5.74 -19.34 30.42
N ASP A 590 -6.88 -19.97 30.76
CA ASP A 590 -8.19 -19.35 30.65
C ASP A 590 -8.38 -18.14 31.56
N ALA A 591 -7.68 -18.08 32.71
CA ALA A 591 -7.78 -16.95 33.62
C ALA A 591 -7.06 -15.72 33.08
N GLY A 592 -5.98 -15.94 32.33
CA GLY A 592 -5.21 -14.90 31.65
C GLY A 592 -5.68 -14.56 30.24
N GLY A 593 -6.52 -15.39 29.63
CA GLY A 593 -6.88 -15.25 28.21
C GLY A 593 -5.69 -15.47 27.28
N VAL A 594 -4.80 -16.42 27.61
CA VAL A 594 -3.54 -16.62 26.88
C VAL A 594 -3.38 -18.07 26.42
N THR A 595 -3.21 -18.27 25.11
CA THR A 595 -2.81 -19.55 24.53
C THR A 595 -1.33 -19.52 24.14
N ARG A 596 -0.56 -20.48 24.62
CA ARG A 596 0.89 -20.61 24.38
C ARG A 596 1.15 -21.80 23.46
N TYR A 597 1.72 -21.51 22.31
CA TYR A 597 2.12 -22.50 21.30
C TYR A 597 3.64 -22.66 21.31
N GLU A 598 4.13 -23.90 21.22
CA GLU A 598 5.56 -24.21 21.11
C GLU A 598 5.80 -25.33 20.12
N LEU A 599 6.79 -25.15 19.24
CA LEU A 599 7.13 -26.08 18.17
C LEU A 599 8.64 -26.29 18.12
N ARG A 600 9.07 -27.56 18.10
CA ARG A 600 10.42 -27.98 17.72
C ARG A 600 10.35 -28.67 16.36
N LEU A 601 10.95 -28.03 15.36
CA LEU A 601 10.93 -28.45 13.97
C LEU A 601 12.32 -28.94 13.58
N PRO A 602 12.54 -30.25 13.33
CA PRO A 602 13.85 -30.76 12.98
C PRO A 602 14.44 -30.07 11.74
N LEU A 603 15.66 -29.56 11.85
CA LEU A 603 16.34 -28.84 10.75
C LEU A 603 16.50 -29.74 9.52
N GLU A 604 16.83 -31.02 9.73
CA GLU A 604 16.92 -32.02 8.66
C GLU A 604 15.59 -32.20 7.92
N ALA A 605 14.48 -32.29 8.65
CA ALA A 605 13.15 -32.44 8.06
C ALA A 605 12.77 -31.20 7.23
N LEU A 606 13.16 -30.00 7.68
CA LEU A 606 12.95 -28.75 6.95
C LEU A 606 13.87 -28.60 5.73
N GLY A 607 15.00 -29.32 5.68
CA GLY A 607 16.08 -29.06 4.73
C GLY A 607 16.93 -27.83 5.08
N LEU A 608 16.89 -27.38 6.34
CA LEU A 608 17.66 -26.25 6.87
C LEU A 608 18.95 -26.75 7.53
N LYS A 609 19.98 -25.90 7.56
CA LYS A 609 21.28 -26.19 8.21
C LYS A 609 21.69 -25.00 9.08
N PRO A 610 22.51 -25.20 10.13
CA PRO A 610 23.16 -24.08 10.84
C PRO A 610 23.87 -23.14 9.85
N GLY A 611 23.81 -21.83 10.09
CA GLY A 611 24.26 -20.80 9.15
C GLY A 611 23.38 -20.61 7.92
N GLY A 612 22.32 -21.43 7.75
CA GLY A 612 21.40 -21.38 6.63
C GLY A 612 20.38 -20.25 6.74
N ALA A 613 20.10 -19.63 5.61
CA ALA A 613 19.08 -18.61 5.43
C ALA A 613 17.69 -19.21 5.18
N PHE A 614 16.65 -18.58 5.71
CA PHE A 614 15.25 -18.95 5.47
C PHE A 614 14.32 -17.74 5.60
N GLY A 615 13.20 -17.77 4.88
CA GLY A 615 12.07 -16.88 5.10
C GLY A 615 11.13 -17.47 6.16
N PHE A 616 10.56 -16.62 7.02
CA PHE A 616 9.62 -17.04 8.06
C PHE A 616 8.46 -16.04 8.15
N ASN A 617 7.24 -16.58 8.27
CA ASN A 617 6.05 -15.80 8.55
C ASN A 617 5.13 -16.59 9.50
N ALA A 618 4.33 -15.88 10.29
CA ALA A 618 3.35 -16.46 11.20
C ALA A 618 2.06 -15.64 11.23
N VAL A 619 0.94 -16.34 11.35
CA VAL A 619 -0.42 -15.82 11.36
C VAL A 619 -1.16 -16.43 12.53
N VAL A 620 -1.90 -15.62 13.28
CA VAL A 620 -2.77 -16.07 14.36
C VAL A 620 -4.21 -15.73 13.98
N PHE A 621 -5.02 -16.76 13.80
CA PHE A 621 -6.44 -16.64 13.49
C PHE A 621 -7.27 -16.60 14.76
N ASP A 622 -8.41 -15.95 14.64
CA ASP A 622 -9.33 -15.64 15.74
C ASP A 622 -10.76 -16.05 15.39
N ASP A 623 -11.38 -16.85 16.26
CA ASP A 623 -12.75 -17.34 16.14
C ASP A 623 -13.46 -17.38 17.50
N ASP A 624 -14.18 -16.32 17.82
CA ASP A 624 -14.91 -16.20 19.09
C ASP A 624 -16.12 -17.13 19.24
N ASP A 625 -16.77 -17.49 18.13
CA ASP A 625 -18.16 -17.95 18.12
C ASP A 625 -18.37 -19.29 17.40
N GLY A 626 -17.34 -19.80 16.74
CA GLY A 626 -17.37 -21.08 16.03
C GLY A 626 -18.07 -21.01 14.68
N PHE A 627 -18.40 -19.83 14.17
CA PHE A 627 -18.81 -19.60 12.78
C PHE A 627 -17.61 -19.37 11.86
N GLY A 628 -16.42 -19.38 12.43
CA GLY A 628 -15.14 -19.45 11.76
C GLY A 628 -14.49 -18.09 11.56
N GLN A 629 -13.16 -18.10 11.39
CA GLN A 629 -12.29 -16.94 11.59
C GLN A 629 -12.88 -15.58 11.15
N CYS A 630 -12.84 -14.60 12.05
CA CYS A 630 -13.34 -13.25 11.82
C CYS A 630 -12.23 -12.34 11.26
N TYR A 631 -11.13 -12.24 12.00
CA TYR A 631 -9.90 -11.55 11.62
C TYR A 631 -8.69 -12.35 12.09
N ARG A 632 -7.49 -11.79 11.88
CA ARG A 632 -6.22 -12.40 12.26
C ARG A 632 -5.18 -11.33 12.53
N VAL A 633 -4.21 -11.63 13.38
CA VAL A 633 -2.94 -10.89 13.40
C VAL A 633 -1.90 -11.63 12.58
N GLN A 634 -1.04 -10.89 11.87
CA GLN A 634 -0.03 -11.50 11.01
C GLN A 634 1.29 -10.74 11.06
N MET A 635 2.39 -11.50 11.08
CA MET A 635 3.74 -11.00 10.88
C MET A 635 3.92 -10.55 9.41
N GLY A 636 4.60 -9.42 9.16
CA GLY A 636 4.74 -8.89 7.80
C GLY A 636 5.39 -9.90 6.82
N PRO A 637 5.03 -9.88 5.53
CA PRO A 637 5.65 -10.77 4.54
C PRO A 637 7.16 -10.53 4.41
N ASP A 638 7.87 -11.54 3.90
CA ASP A 638 9.28 -11.50 3.49
C ASP A 638 10.36 -11.27 4.55
N LEU A 639 10.10 -11.60 5.82
CA LEU A 639 11.14 -11.58 6.84
C LEU A 639 12.14 -12.74 6.65
N ARG A 640 13.41 -12.38 6.41
CA ARG A 640 14.51 -13.33 6.21
C ARG A 640 15.32 -13.47 7.49
N PHE A 641 15.66 -14.71 7.81
CA PHE A 641 16.37 -15.12 9.01
C PHE A 641 17.56 -16.00 8.66
N VAL A 642 18.58 -16.04 9.53
CA VAL A 642 19.72 -16.95 9.44
C VAL A 642 19.93 -17.56 10.80
N LEU A 643 20.19 -18.86 10.84
CA LEU A 643 20.61 -19.50 12.09
C LEU A 643 22.02 -19.00 12.44
N ALA A 644 22.14 -18.27 13.55
CA ALA A 644 23.45 -17.81 14.03
C ALA A 644 24.32 -19.02 14.38
N GLU A 645 25.57 -19.04 13.91
CA GLU A 645 26.53 -20.12 14.21
C GLU A 645 26.84 -20.26 15.71
#